data_AF-A0A7W1RY23-F1
#
_entry.id   AF-A0A7W1RY23-F1
#
_cell.length_a   1.000
_cell.length_b   1.000
_cell.length_c   1.000
_cell.angle_alpha   90.00
_cell.angle_beta   90.00
_cell.angle_gamma   90.00
#
_symmetry.space_group_name_H-M   'P 1'
#
loop_
_entity.id
_entity.type
_entity.pdbx_description
1 polymer ?
#
loop_
_entity_poly.entity_id
_entity_poly.type
_entity_poly.pdbx_seq_one_letter_code
_entity_poly.pdbx_strand_id
1 'polypeptide(L)'
;MVGLSDQIAADLGTGDLNRADTRLSEARTQAAGDLAALAEVDVLAKRVHDAIERQVTTVAAQVDAGELAPARQAFDRLPQARVPADLSARLVKAERERDSRAQVMVVQIERLLEDNRIEQALAAMDTADARETAAAREVLDRWRVLGLEQASLSGTAPARREALIVALKQSRPSPLQQEQIDRIAKDLERTFGRNREQLRGLQAQLAQGAWQEAKAEAERLRLIDDSASGPEVAAFLTELDRVGGELEGIYADACAAVRDAVDGEGFPAVRTRIDNALTAYPQASNRSALTALAQSLEVIAPALGRGTLAEEAGQFRAWVADSQVDDGVAAAIAARVQRLAQADADARAALEYTRRLASDGKWSEAIEALESLRTRNDWRRASAWTAAAEDLVAARANLARAGENQRRFESALAKGDVASAHEIARELGMRTLPLWIESIPVGAEVSRDGKAIGVTPMMLEISGSERGELVLGLSAPGYEERQVSGGDAQQGWRLAVELVRSASARCDARMIVSGRPAAAGGQLWLVGPSQVARVALDGQVAAFPLEGTAFNSGAVARRLSEPVYAPPTALDDGVYVATRDMIALRVDGRAVTRLPLATRSDHALAAYASAILDHRRWLIAAGTDGAVHGNDPLVADAVWHGPTGAAFACGPVVVGDTVLVARVDGTLQALDADNGRLAHETSCGEPIVVAWGDGDGMAGIGRTRAWRWNADGVASEPLPKEAVLASRGIFITADRHAWVKGEGGWKDVGQLPAQPTAPPCAWRGHAAVPIGRDVHVIGAHGFVVRGEADMLSPVDVDGHLAVVSVDGHVALYAP
;
A
#
# COMPACT_ATOMS: atom_id res chain seq x y z
N MET A 1 -2.93 25.07 115.40
CA MET A 1 -1.65 24.72 114.77
C MET A 1 -1.24 23.27 115.01
N VAL A 2 -0.85 22.84 116.22
CA VAL A 2 -0.40 21.43 116.47
C VAL A 2 -1.41 20.38 115.97
N GLY A 3 -2.70 20.54 116.28
CA GLY A 3 -3.73 19.57 115.83
C GLY A 3 -3.99 19.51 114.31
N LEU A 4 -3.71 20.57 113.56
CA LEU A 4 -3.87 20.59 112.09
C LEU A 4 -2.67 19.93 111.39
N SER A 5 -1.47 20.11 111.94
CA SER A 5 -0.25 19.45 111.46
C SER A 5 -0.38 17.93 111.53
N ASP A 6 -0.83 17.41 112.67
CA ASP A 6 -1.01 15.96 112.88
C ASP A 6 -2.06 15.38 111.93
N GLN A 7 -3.13 16.11 111.65
CA GLN A 7 -4.17 15.70 110.72
C GLN A 7 -3.68 15.63 109.27
N ILE A 8 -2.88 16.61 108.82
CA ILE A 8 -2.29 16.59 107.47
C ILE A 8 -1.31 15.41 107.34
N ALA A 9 -0.53 15.13 108.38
CA ALA A 9 0.37 13.97 108.39
C ALA A 9 -0.39 12.63 108.34
N ALA A 10 -1.53 12.52 109.03
CA ALA A 10 -2.38 11.34 108.99
C ALA A 10 -2.97 11.10 107.59
N ASP A 11 -3.50 12.16 106.95
CA ASP A 11 -4.07 12.05 105.59
C ASP A 11 -3.01 11.65 104.55
N LEU A 12 -1.77 12.16 104.70
CA LEU A 12 -0.63 11.72 103.89
C LEU A 12 -0.30 10.24 104.12
N GLY A 13 -0.45 9.74 105.35
CA GLY A 13 -0.24 8.33 105.69
C GLY A 13 -1.28 7.39 105.06
N THR A 14 -2.54 7.83 104.95
CA THR A 14 -3.61 7.03 104.32
C THR A 14 -3.67 7.19 102.79
N GLY A 15 -2.88 8.09 102.21
CA GLY A 15 -2.88 8.37 100.78
C GLY A 15 -4.11 9.13 100.29
N ASP A 16 -4.86 9.78 101.18
CA ASP A 16 -5.97 10.66 100.82
C ASP A 16 -5.43 12.07 100.58
N LEU A 17 -4.77 12.20 99.44
CA LEU A 17 -4.03 13.41 99.07
C LEU A 17 -4.97 14.61 98.87
N ASN A 18 -6.25 14.36 98.57
CA ASN A 18 -7.25 15.39 98.38
C ASN A 18 -7.62 16.07 99.72
N ARG A 19 -7.81 15.28 100.79
CA ARG A 19 -8.03 15.82 102.14
C ARG A 19 -6.82 16.54 102.69
N ALA A 20 -5.62 15.99 102.48
CA ALA A 20 -4.37 16.58 102.94
C ALA A 20 -4.15 18.00 102.37
N ASP A 21 -4.38 18.19 101.06
CA ASP A 21 -4.21 19.50 100.39
C ASP A 21 -5.23 20.55 100.85
N THR A 22 -6.46 20.11 101.16
CA THR A 22 -7.51 20.99 101.68
C THR A 22 -7.16 21.52 103.07
N ARG A 23 -6.77 20.64 104.00
CA ARG A 23 -6.38 21.02 105.38
C ARG A 23 -5.10 21.85 105.42
N LEU A 24 -4.18 21.60 104.50
CA LEU A 24 -2.97 22.41 104.35
C LEU A 24 -3.31 23.88 104.07
N SER A 25 -4.29 24.13 103.21
CA SER A 25 -4.75 25.49 102.88
C SER A 25 -5.38 26.18 104.10
N GLU A 26 -6.13 25.45 104.93
CA GLU A 26 -6.70 25.94 106.21
C GLU A 26 -5.60 26.27 107.23
N ALA A 27 -4.60 25.40 107.39
CA ALA A 27 -3.49 25.59 108.32
C ALA A 27 -2.66 26.84 107.96
N ARG A 28 -2.42 27.08 106.65
CA ARG A 28 -1.70 28.26 106.15
C ARG A 28 -2.44 29.55 106.48
N THR A 29 -3.77 29.50 106.49
CA THR A 29 -4.62 30.64 106.84
C THR A 29 -4.60 30.93 108.34
N GLN A 30 -4.60 29.89 109.20
CA GLN A 30 -4.54 30.05 110.68
C GLN A 30 -3.19 30.53 111.21
N ALA A 31 -2.09 30.23 110.52
CA ALA A 31 -0.76 30.65 110.92
C ALA A 31 -0.45 32.14 110.62
N ALA A 32 -1.37 32.86 109.96
CA ALA A 32 -1.17 34.24 109.55
C ALA A 32 -0.97 35.18 110.75
N GLY A 33 0.26 35.69 110.91
CA GLY A 33 0.67 36.59 112.00
C GLY A 33 1.73 36.00 112.93
N ASP A 34 1.99 34.68 112.86
CA ASP A 34 3.03 33.98 113.60
C ASP A 34 4.05 33.35 112.62
N LEU A 35 5.24 33.94 112.57
CA LEU A 35 6.32 33.54 111.67
C LEU A 35 6.83 32.12 111.94
N ALA A 36 6.77 31.65 113.19
CA ALA A 36 7.19 30.29 113.52
C ALA A 36 6.17 29.26 113.00
N ALA A 37 4.88 29.57 113.11
CA ALA A 37 3.81 28.72 112.62
C ALA A 37 3.80 28.59 111.09
N LEU A 38 4.07 29.67 110.35
CA LEU A 38 4.11 29.65 108.88
C LEU A 38 5.25 28.77 108.34
N ALA A 39 6.42 28.77 108.98
CA ALA A 39 7.54 27.93 108.59
C ALA A 39 7.20 26.43 108.70
N GLU A 40 6.45 26.02 109.73
CA GLU A 40 5.97 24.64 109.87
C GLU A 40 4.97 24.26 108.75
N VAL A 41 4.04 25.15 108.41
CA VAL A 41 3.07 24.87 107.34
C VAL A 41 3.76 24.73 105.98
N ASP A 42 4.81 25.51 105.70
CA ASP A 42 5.54 25.39 104.44
C ASP A 42 6.29 24.06 104.30
N VAL A 43 6.81 23.51 105.40
CA VAL A 43 7.39 22.15 105.40
C VAL A 43 6.32 21.11 105.09
N LEU A 44 5.13 21.22 105.69
CA LEU A 44 4.01 20.34 105.38
C LEU A 44 3.54 20.50 103.94
N ALA A 45 3.51 21.73 103.43
CA ALA A 45 3.08 22.02 102.08
C ALA A 45 3.95 21.32 101.04
N LYS A 46 5.27 21.35 101.26
CA LYS A 46 6.21 20.63 100.42
C LYS A 46 5.95 19.12 100.44
N ARG A 47 5.70 18.53 101.62
CA ARG A 47 5.41 17.09 101.74
C ARG A 47 4.13 16.67 101.01
N VAL A 48 3.06 17.47 101.09
CA VAL A 48 1.81 17.20 100.38
C VAL A 48 2.01 17.30 98.86
N HIS A 49 2.72 18.33 98.41
CA HIS A 49 3.04 18.50 96.99
C HIS A 49 3.84 17.32 96.42
N ASP A 50 4.92 16.91 97.09
CA ASP A 50 5.76 15.77 96.67
C ASP A 50 4.99 14.44 96.65
N ALA A 51 3.96 14.29 97.48
CA ALA A 51 3.10 13.11 97.49
C ALA A 51 2.12 13.10 96.30
N ILE A 52 1.53 14.26 95.98
CA ILE A 52 0.64 14.42 94.81
C ILE A 52 1.41 14.14 93.52
N GLU A 53 2.60 14.71 93.33
CA GLU A 53 3.38 14.50 92.09
C GLU A 53 3.77 13.03 91.89
N ARG A 54 4.13 12.31 92.96
CA ARG A 54 4.43 10.88 92.88
C ARG A 54 3.22 10.07 92.43
N GLN A 55 2.06 10.33 93.02
CA GLN A 55 0.84 9.59 92.71
C GLN A 55 0.32 9.91 91.30
N VAL A 56 0.41 11.17 90.84
CA VAL A 56 0.13 11.54 89.44
C VAL A 56 1.02 10.74 88.49
N THR A 57 2.30 10.59 88.82
CA THR A 57 3.26 9.80 88.02
C THR A 57 2.90 8.31 87.97
N THR A 58 2.47 7.73 89.10
CA THR A 58 2.03 6.32 89.15
C THR A 58 0.80 6.07 88.30
N VAL A 59 -0.21 6.95 88.39
CA VAL A 59 -1.42 6.82 87.58
C VAL A 59 -1.10 6.96 86.10
N ALA A 60 -0.21 7.89 85.72
CA ALA A 60 0.25 8.02 84.34
C ALA A 60 0.91 6.72 83.83
N ALA A 61 1.78 6.11 84.64
CA ALA A 61 2.44 4.85 84.30
C ALA A 61 1.44 3.68 84.14
N GLN A 62 0.38 3.62 84.96
CA GLN A 62 -0.64 2.59 84.86
C GLN A 62 -1.52 2.75 83.62
N VAL A 63 -1.87 3.99 83.26
CA VAL A 63 -2.57 4.27 81.99
C VAL A 63 -1.69 3.87 80.81
N ASP A 64 -0.39 4.20 80.83
CA ASP A 64 0.55 3.83 79.77
C ASP A 64 0.78 2.32 79.67
N ALA A 65 0.71 1.60 80.80
CA ALA A 65 0.77 0.14 80.84
C ALA A 65 -0.55 -0.53 80.42
N GLY A 66 -1.63 0.22 80.19
CA GLY A 66 -2.95 -0.33 79.86
C GLY A 66 -3.66 -0.99 81.05
N GLU A 67 -3.18 -0.77 82.27
CA GLU A 67 -3.79 -1.27 83.51
C GLU A 67 -4.93 -0.34 83.96
N LEU A 68 -5.99 -0.30 83.15
CA LEU A 68 -7.04 0.73 83.27
C LEU A 68 -7.85 0.65 84.56
N ALA A 69 -8.11 -0.56 85.06
CA ALA A 69 -8.85 -0.74 86.30
C ALA A 69 -8.11 -0.18 87.54
N PRO A 70 -6.83 -0.54 87.81
CA PRO A 70 -6.10 0.07 88.93
C PRO A 70 -5.75 1.54 88.67
N ALA A 71 -5.48 1.94 87.42
CA ALA A 71 -5.27 3.36 87.07
C ALA A 71 -6.49 4.21 87.44
N ARG A 72 -7.71 3.75 87.14
CA ARG A 72 -8.95 4.44 87.47
C ARG A 72 -9.15 4.59 88.97
N GLN A 73 -8.93 3.51 89.71
CA GLN A 73 -9.07 3.52 91.16
C GLN A 73 -8.07 4.46 91.84
N ALA A 74 -6.84 4.57 91.31
CA ALA A 74 -5.80 5.45 91.82
C ALA A 74 -5.99 6.92 91.41
N PHE A 75 -6.49 7.18 90.20
CA PHE A 75 -6.83 8.52 89.70
C PHE A 75 -7.88 9.21 90.58
N ASP A 76 -8.92 8.49 91.01
CA ASP A 76 -10.04 9.03 91.79
C ASP A 76 -9.63 9.57 93.18
N ARG A 77 -8.43 9.26 93.68
CA ARG A 77 -7.93 9.70 95.01
C ARG A 77 -7.11 11.01 94.99
N LEU A 78 -6.81 11.56 93.81
CA LEU A 78 -6.02 12.79 93.67
C LEU A 78 -6.89 14.06 93.82
N PRO A 79 -6.37 15.15 94.43
CA PRO A 79 -7.04 16.45 94.40
C PRO A 79 -7.12 16.99 92.98
N GLN A 80 -8.33 16.99 92.41
CA GLN A 80 -8.59 17.29 91.00
C GLN A 80 -8.05 18.67 90.57
N ALA A 81 -8.02 19.66 91.47
CA ALA A 81 -7.47 20.99 91.19
C ALA A 81 -5.95 21.00 90.94
N ARG A 82 -5.22 19.94 91.34
CA ARG A 82 -3.78 19.79 91.13
C ARG A 82 -3.42 18.70 90.12
N VAL A 83 -4.40 18.02 89.53
CA VAL A 83 -4.15 17.00 88.51
C VAL A 83 -3.96 17.67 87.15
N PRO A 84 -2.89 17.36 86.40
CA PRO A 84 -2.75 17.83 85.03
C PRO A 84 -3.93 17.33 84.17
N ALA A 85 -4.59 18.23 83.44
CA ALA A 85 -5.75 17.89 82.60
C ALA A 85 -5.46 16.76 81.58
N ASP A 86 -4.21 16.64 81.13
CA ASP A 86 -3.75 15.60 80.21
C ASP A 86 -3.93 14.17 80.76
N LEU A 87 -3.65 13.94 82.06
CA LEU A 87 -3.72 12.61 82.64
C LEU A 87 -5.15 12.06 82.68
N SER A 88 -6.13 12.91 83.02
CA SER A 88 -7.54 12.54 83.02
C SER A 88 -8.03 12.13 81.63
N ALA A 89 -7.65 12.93 80.61
CA ALA A 89 -8.00 12.67 79.22
C ALA A 89 -7.42 11.34 78.72
N ARG A 90 -6.18 11.00 79.10
CA ARG A 90 -5.52 9.74 78.72
C ARG A 90 -6.21 8.50 79.28
N LEU A 91 -6.62 8.53 80.55
CA LEU A 91 -7.31 7.39 81.17
C LEU A 91 -8.67 7.11 80.51
N VAL A 92 -9.49 8.14 80.32
CA VAL A 92 -10.81 7.99 79.66
C VAL A 92 -10.66 7.52 78.22
N LYS A 93 -9.63 7.99 77.52
CA LYS A 93 -9.33 7.53 76.15
C LYS A 93 -9.04 6.03 76.12
N ALA A 94 -8.21 5.53 77.02
CA ALA A 94 -7.81 4.13 77.01
C ALA A 94 -8.95 3.17 77.43
N GLU A 95 -9.85 3.57 78.34
CA GLU A 95 -11.08 2.82 78.65
C GLU A 95 -11.98 2.65 77.41
N ARG A 96 -12.21 3.74 76.67
CA ARG A 96 -12.99 3.71 75.43
C ARG A 96 -12.36 2.83 74.36
N GLU A 97 -11.03 2.82 74.27
CA GLU A 97 -10.30 1.97 73.31
C GLU A 97 -10.50 0.47 73.62
N ARG A 98 -10.51 0.06 74.90
CA ARG A 98 -10.74 -1.36 75.27
C ARG A 98 -12.16 -1.82 74.95
N ASP A 99 -13.16 -1.04 75.33
CA ASP A 99 -14.55 -1.41 75.05
C ASP A 99 -14.83 -1.42 73.54
N SER A 100 -14.17 -0.54 72.78
CA SER A 100 -14.18 -0.57 71.31
C SER A 100 -13.56 -1.87 70.76
N ARG A 101 -12.46 -2.37 71.34
CA ARG A 101 -11.85 -3.65 70.92
C ARG A 101 -12.77 -4.85 71.18
N ALA A 102 -13.43 -4.91 72.33
CA ALA A 102 -14.38 -5.99 72.65
C ALA A 102 -15.56 -5.99 71.66
N GLN A 103 -16.10 -4.82 71.33
CA GLN A 103 -17.17 -4.68 70.33
C GLN A 103 -16.70 -5.11 68.93
N VAL A 104 -15.49 -4.71 68.53
CA VAL A 104 -14.89 -5.12 67.25
C VAL A 104 -14.72 -6.64 67.19
N MET A 105 -14.38 -7.29 68.30
CA MET A 105 -14.23 -8.73 68.36
C MET A 105 -15.55 -9.47 68.16
N VAL A 106 -16.64 -9.01 68.78
CA VAL A 106 -17.98 -9.57 68.56
C VAL A 106 -18.33 -9.54 67.07
N VAL A 107 -18.17 -8.38 66.43
CA VAL A 107 -18.42 -8.21 64.99
C VAL A 107 -17.51 -9.11 64.14
N GLN A 108 -16.25 -9.25 64.53
CA GLN A 108 -15.30 -10.14 63.85
C GLN A 108 -15.74 -11.60 63.96
N ILE A 109 -16.16 -12.06 65.13
CA ILE A 109 -16.59 -13.45 65.35
C ILE A 109 -17.90 -13.75 64.64
N GLU A 110 -18.88 -12.84 64.67
CA GLU A 110 -20.12 -12.97 63.89
C GLU A 110 -19.80 -13.16 62.40
N ARG A 111 -18.94 -12.30 61.85
CA ARG A 111 -18.52 -12.39 60.45
C ARG A 111 -17.77 -13.69 60.13
N LEU A 112 -16.85 -14.12 60.99
CA LEU A 112 -16.13 -15.38 60.77
C LEU A 112 -17.05 -16.60 60.81
N LEU A 113 -18.11 -16.58 61.63
CA LEU A 113 -19.10 -17.65 61.69
C LEU A 113 -20.06 -17.63 60.49
N GLU A 114 -20.44 -16.44 60.00
CA GLU A 114 -21.16 -16.26 58.73
C GLU A 114 -20.34 -16.81 57.55
N ASP A 115 -19.04 -16.54 57.54
CA ASP A 115 -18.10 -17.01 56.52
C ASP A 115 -17.68 -18.49 56.70
N ASN A 116 -18.25 -19.22 57.67
CA ASN A 116 -17.92 -20.60 58.01
C ASN A 116 -16.42 -20.84 58.36
N ARG A 117 -15.73 -19.82 58.87
CA ARG A 117 -14.32 -19.84 59.29
C ARG A 117 -14.16 -20.12 60.78
N ILE A 118 -14.71 -21.25 61.21
CA ILE A 118 -14.90 -21.62 62.62
C ILE A 118 -13.58 -21.71 63.38
N GLU A 119 -12.56 -22.33 62.81
CA GLU A 119 -11.24 -22.45 63.45
C GLU A 119 -10.61 -21.07 63.74
N GLN A 120 -10.82 -20.11 62.84
CA GLN A 120 -10.28 -18.76 63.01
C GLN A 120 -11.06 -17.94 64.02
N ALA A 121 -12.38 -18.16 64.09
CA ALA A 121 -13.20 -17.58 65.15
C ALA A 121 -12.72 -18.07 66.53
N LEU A 122 -12.49 -19.38 66.67
CA LEU A 122 -11.95 -19.97 67.90
C LEU A 122 -10.55 -19.44 68.21
N ALA A 123 -9.65 -19.34 67.22
CA ALA A 123 -8.29 -18.84 67.41
C ALA A 123 -8.26 -17.37 67.85
N ALA A 124 -9.11 -16.52 67.26
CA ALA A 124 -9.21 -15.11 67.66
C ALA A 124 -9.63 -14.97 69.13
N MET A 125 -10.59 -15.78 69.57
CA MET A 125 -11.05 -15.81 70.96
C MET A 125 -10.01 -16.39 71.93
N ASP A 126 -9.17 -17.33 71.49
CA ASP A 126 -8.13 -17.93 72.33
C ASP A 126 -6.97 -16.95 72.62
N THR A 127 -6.78 -15.90 71.79
CA THR A 127 -5.68 -14.92 71.92
C THR A 127 -5.99 -13.67 72.75
N ALA A 128 -7.25 -13.44 73.11
CA ALA A 128 -7.71 -12.20 73.74
C ALA A 128 -8.03 -12.37 75.23
N ASP A 129 -8.08 -11.24 75.96
CA ASP A 129 -8.37 -11.26 77.39
C ASP A 129 -9.77 -11.82 77.68
N ALA A 130 -9.92 -12.54 78.81
CA ALA A 130 -11.16 -13.19 79.18
C ALA A 130 -12.35 -12.22 79.28
N ARG A 131 -12.11 -10.95 79.64
CA ARG A 131 -13.17 -9.93 79.71
C ARG A 131 -13.51 -9.35 78.34
N GLU A 132 -12.56 -9.33 77.39
CA GLU A 132 -12.81 -8.89 76.00
C GLU A 132 -13.58 -9.96 75.20
N THR A 133 -13.46 -11.25 75.56
CA THR A 133 -14.06 -12.37 74.79
C THR A 133 -15.42 -12.89 75.27
N ALA A 134 -15.92 -12.43 76.42
CA ALA A 134 -17.14 -12.97 77.03
C ALA A 134 -18.36 -12.85 76.09
N ALA A 135 -18.58 -11.69 75.46
CA ALA A 135 -19.68 -11.47 74.53
C ALA A 135 -19.53 -12.31 73.24
N ALA A 136 -18.31 -12.53 72.76
CA ALA A 136 -18.04 -13.36 71.59
C ALA A 136 -18.37 -14.85 71.82
N ARG A 137 -18.23 -15.36 73.05
CA ARG A 137 -18.62 -16.76 73.39
C ARG A 137 -20.12 -16.99 73.27
N GLU A 138 -20.93 -16.00 73.66
CA GLU A 138 -22.39 -16.08 73.56
C GLU A 138 -22.87 -16.07 72.09
N VAL A 139 -22.17 -15.35 71.20
CA VAL A 139 -22.42 -15.42 69.75
C VAL A 139 -22.19 -16.83 69.22
N LEU A 140 -21.06 -17.45 69.57
CA LEU A 140 -20.71 -18.79 69.10
C LEU A 140 -21.73 -19.85 69.56
N ASP A 141 -22.19 -19.77 70.81
CA ASP A 141 -23.20 -20.70 71.32
C ASP A 141 -24.55 -20.56 70.62
N ARG A 142 -25.00 -19.32 70.36
CA ARG A 142 -26.23 -19.06 69.59
C ARG A 142 -26.13 -19.62 68.17
N TRP A 143 -24.98 -19.43 67.51
CA TRP A 143 -24.74 -19.97 66.17
C TRP A 143 -24.83 -21.50 66.13
N ARG A 144 -24.27 -22.21 67.13
CA ARG A 144 -24.34 -23.68 67.23
C ARG A 144 -25.78 -24.19 67.35
N VAL A 145 -26.61 -23.55 68.18
CA VAL A 145 -28.02 -23.93 68.38
C VAL A 145 -28.81 -23.79 67.08
N LEU A 146 -28.67 -22.64 66.41
CA LEU A 146 -29.34 -22.39 65.12
C LEU A 146 -28.87 -23.38 64.04
N GLY A 147 -27.59 -23.73 64.01
CA GLY A 147 -27.05 -24.72 63.08
C GLY A 147 -27.66 -26.11 63.28
N LEU A 148 -27.88 -26.53 64.53
CA LEU A 148 -28.52 -27.81 64.85
C LEU A 148 -29.99 -27.85 64.43
N GLU A 149 -30.73 -26.77 64.69
CA GLU A 149 -32.12 -26.64 64.26
C GLU A 149 -32.22 -26.75 62.73
N GLN A 150 -31.40 -25.99 62.00
CA GLN A 150 -31.36 -26.05 60.54
C GLN A 150 -30.98 -27.44 60.02
N ALA A 151 -30.00 -28.12 60.63
CA ALA A 151 -29.60 -29.46 60.21
C ALA A 151 -30.69 -30.52 60.46
N SER A 152 -31.59 -30.28 61.41
CA SER A 152 -32.69 -31.21 61.75
C SER A 152 -33.92 -31.09 60.83
N LEU A 153 -34.11 -29.95 60.17
CA LEU A 153 -35.26 -29.70 59.31
C LEU A 153 -35.24 -30.59 58.06
N SER A 154 -36.37 -31.23 57.76
CA SER A 154 -36.54 -32.04 56.54
C SER A 154 -36.47 -31.22 55.25
N GLY A 155 -36.77 -29.92 55.30
CA GLY A 155 -36.66 -29.00 54.17
C GLY A 155 -35.25 -28.49 53.89
N THR A 156 -34.27 -28.76 54.76
CA THR A 156 -32.88 -28.36 54.51
C THR A 156 -32.24 -29.32 53.51
N ALA A 157 -31.67 -28.77 52.44
CA ALA A 157 -31.02 -29.56 51.39
C ALA A 157 -29.98 -30.54 51.98
N PRO A 158 -29.92 -31.80 51.51
CA PRO A 158 -29.01 -32.82 52.04
C PRO A 158 -27.55 -32.37 52.17
N ALA A 159 -27.00 -31.71 51.14
CA ALA A 159 -25.63 -31.19 51.14
C ALA A 159 -25.43 -30.08 52.20
N ARG A 160 -26.45 -29.25 52.43
CA ARG A 160 -26.42 -28.21 53.46
C ARG A 160 -26.51 -28.81 54.86
N ARG A 161 -27.29 -29.88 55.05
CA ARG A 161 -27.34 -30.64 56.31
C ARG A 161 -25.98 -31.26 56.62
N GLU A 162 -25.32 -31.85 55.62
CA GLU A 162 -23.98 -32.40 55.74
C GLU A 162 -22.94 -31.33 56.10
N ALA A 163 -22.95 -30.19 55.40
CA ALA A 163 -22.04 -29.08 55.69
C ALA A 163 -22.24 -28.51 57.12
N LEU A 164 -23.49 -28.34 57.56
CA LEU A 164 -23.82 -27.91 58.92
C LEU A 164 -23.31 -28.93 59.96
N ILE A 165 -23.49 -30.22 59.72
CA ILE A 165 -22.97 -31.29 60.59
C ILE A 165 -21.44 -31.18 60.74
N VAL A 166 -20.70 -30.99 59.65
CA VAL A 166 -19.24 -30.84 59.67
C VAL A 166 -18.83 -29.59 60.44
N ALA A 167 -19.46 -28.45 60.13
CA ALA A 167 -19.21 -27.16 60.75
C ALA A 167 -19.46 -27.20 62.28
N LEU A 168 -20.59 -27.80 62.70
CA LEU A 168 -20.92 -27.95 64.12
C LEU A 168 -19.90 -28.81 64.87
N LYS A 169 -19.40 -29.89 64.25
CA LYS A 169 -18.34 -30.75 64.84
C LYS A 169 -17.02 -29.97 65.03
N GLN A 170 -16.64 -29.13 64.08
CA GLN A 170 -15.42 -28.32 64.14
C GLN A 170 -15.49 -27.22 65.21
N SER A 171 -16.70 -26.80 65.60
CA SER A 171 -16.87 -25.70 66.54
C SER A 171 -16.41 -25.99 67.97
N ARG A 172 -16.00 -27.21 68.34
CA ARG A 172 -15.83 -27.67 69.74
C ARG A 172 -17.18 -27.65 70.49
N PRO A 173 -18.19 -28.43 70.05
CA PRO A 173 -19.52 -28.43 70.66
C PRO A 173 -19.51 -29.05 72.06
N SER A 174 -20.55 -28.75 72.84
CA SER A 174 -20.77 -29.44 74.13
C SER A 174 -21.13 -30.93 73.91
N PRO A 175 -20.97 -31.80 74.92
CA PRO A 175 -21.29 -33.23 74.80
C PRO A 175 -22.74 -33.50 74.34
N LEU A 176 -23.71 -32.69 74.78
CA LEU A 176 -25.12 -32.83 74.41
C LEU A 176 -25.37 -32.44 72.94
N GLN A 177 -24.70 -31.40 72.46
CA GLN A 177 -24.76 -31.00 71.05
C GLN A 177 -24.15 -32.08 70.15
N GLN A 178 -23.06 -32.73 70.58
CA GLN A 178 -22.42 -33.82 69.84
C GLN A 178 -23.39 -35.00 69.58
N GLU A 179 -24.16 -35.43 70.59
CA GLU A 179 -25.15 -36.52 70.41
C GLU A 179 -26.25 -36.16 69.40
N GLN A 180 -26.69 -34.90 69.36
CA GLN A 180 -27.71 -34.44 68.40
C GLN A 180 -27.18 -34.48 66.97
N ILE A 181 -25.92 -34.04 66.75
CA ILE A 181 -25.27 -34.09 65.44
C ILE A 181 -25.26 -35.53 64.90
N ASP A 182 -24.90 -36.51 65.73
CA ASP A 182 -24.74 -37.90 65.28
C ASP A 182 -26.08 -38.57 64.94
N ARG A 183 -27.20 -38.18 65.58
CA ARG A 183 -28.55 -38.65 65.19
C ARG A 183 -28.94 -38.13 63.81
N ILE A 184 -28.73 -36.83 63.56
CA ILE A 184 -29.08 -36.20 62.28
C ILE A 184 -28.29 -36.83 61.13
N ALA A 185 -27.00 -37.13 61.34
CA ALA A 185 -26.15 -37.79 60.36
C ALA A 185 -26.70 -39.17 59.93
N LYS A 186 -27.15 -40.00 60.89
CA LYS A 186 -27.64 -41.36 60.61
C LYS A 186 -28.94 -41.39 59.78
N ASP A 187 -29.83 -40.42 59.99
CA ASP A 187 -31.07 -40.34 59.21
C ASP A 187 -30.83 -39.87 57.77
N LEU A 188 -29.82 -39.02 57.57
CA LEU A 188 -29.39 -38.57 56.24
C LEU A 188 -28.86 -39.75 55.39
N GLU A 189 -28.02 -40.62 55.97
CA GLU A 189 -27.49 -41.82 55.31
C GLU A 189 -28.58 -42.77 54.77
N ARG A 190 -29.66 -42.99 55.55
CA ARG A 190 -30.77 -43.87 55.14
C ARG A 190 -31.53 -43.35 53.93
N THR A 191 -31.67 -42.03 53.82
CA THR A 191 -32.38 -41.39 52.70
C THR A 191 -31.57 -41.54 51.42
N PHE A 192 -30.25 -41.33 51.47
CA PHE A 192 -29.36 -41.55 50.33
C PHE A 192 -29.38 -43.00 49.81
N GLY A 193 -29.49 -43.99 50.71
CA GLY A 193 -29.58 -45.39 50.33
C GLY A 193 -30.78 -45.73 49.41
N ARG A 194 -31.96 -45.17 49.70
CA ARG A 194 -33.18 -45.42 48.90
C ARG A 194 -33.13 -44.74 47.53
N ASN A 195 -32.66 -43.49 47.48
CA ASN A 195 -32.57 -42.75 46.22
C ASN A 195 -31.63 -43.46 45.22
N ARG A 196 -30.53 -44.03 45.71
CA ARG A 196 -29.59 -44.81 44.88
C ARG A 196 -30.24 -46.06 44.27
N GLU A 197 -31.12 -46.74 44.99
CA GLU A 197 -31.82 -47.92 44.48
C GLU A 197 -32.83 -47.55 43.38
N GLN A 198 -33.57 -46.46 43.57
CA GLN A 198 -34.52 -45.95 42.57
C GLN A 198 -33.79 -45.50 41.28
N LEU A 199 -32.66 -44.79 41.41
CA LEU A 199 -31.85 -44.38 40.27
C LEU A 199 -31.35 -45.57 39.44
N ARG A 200 -30.97 -46.70 40.07
CA ARG A 200 -30.56 -47.92 39.34
C ARG A 200 -31.69 -48.49 38.49
N GLY A 201 -32.93 -48.45 38.98
CA GLY A 201 -34.10 -48.89 38.22
C GLY A 201 -34.33 -48.04 36.96
N LEU A 202 -34.21 -46.72 37.10
CA LEU A 202 -34.34 -45.78 35.99
C LEU A 202 -33.20 -45.91 34.99
N GLN A 203 -31.97 -46.13 35.45
CA GLN A 203 -30.81 -46.43 34.59
C GLN A 203 -31.03 -47.70 33.75
N ALA A 204 -31.68 -48.74 34.30
CA ALA A 204 -32.00 -49.96 33.56
C ALA A 204 -33.08 -49.77 32.48
N GLN A 205 -34.05 -48.85 32.70
CA GLN A 205 -35.01 -48.46 31.68
C GLN A 205 -34.35 -47.64 30.57
N LEU A 206 -33.48 -46.70 30.95
CA LEU A 206 -32.74 -45.88 30.02
C LEU A 206 -31.81 -46.71 29.12
N ALA A 207 -31.18 -47.75 29.66
CA ALA A 207 -30.37 -48.70 28.90
C ALA A 207 -31.16 -49.47 27.82
N GLN A 208 -32.49 -49.52 27.92
CA GLN A 208 -33.37 -50.11 26.90
C GLN A 208 -33.91 -49.06 25.91
N GLY A 209 -33.59 -47.78 26.11
CA GLY A 209 -34.03 -46.66 25.27
C GLY A 209 -35.33 -46.00 25.72
N ALA A 210 -35.85 -46.27 26.91
CA ALA A 210 -37.08 -45.64 27.38
C ALA A 210 -36.79 -44.27 28.06
N TRP A 211 -36.13 -43.34 27.35
CA TRP A 211 -35.62 -42.09 27.98
C TRP A 211 -36.75 -41.13 28.37
N GLN A 212 -37.82 -41.04 27.58
CA GLN A 212 -38.97 -40.19 27.92
C GLN A 212 -39.70 -40.72 29.16
N GLU A 213 -39.90 -42.04 29.22
CA GLU A 213 -40.52 -42.72 30.35
C GLU A 213 -39.65 -42.62 31.61
N ALA A 214 -38.33 -42.84 31.49
CA ALA A 214 -37.38 -42.73 32.59
C ALA A 214 -37.29 -41.29 33.12
N LYS A 215 -37.35 -40.28 32.25
CA LYS A 215 -37.40 -38.86 32.64
C LYS A 215 -38.66 -38.56 33.46
N ALA A 216 -39.82 -38.95 32.93
CA ALA A 216 -41.10 -38.70 33.59
C ALA A 216 -41.19 -39.35 34.98
N GLU A 217 -40.68 -40.58 35.13
CA GLU A 217 -40.68 -41.27 36.42
C GLU A 217 -39.65 -40.67 37.40
N ALA A 218 -38.48 -40.20 36.91
CA ALA A 218 -37.49 -39.50 37.74
C ALA A 218 -38.02 -38.17 38.32
N GLU A 219 -38.74 -37.40 37.50
CA GLU A 219 -39.45 -36.18 37.92
C GLU A 219 -40.54 -36.50 38.95
N ARG A 220 -41.34 -37.53 38.70
CA ARG A 220 -42.39 -37.99 39.63
C ARG A 220 -41.84 -38.37 41.01
N LEU A 221 -40.68 -39.02 41.07
CA LEU A 221 -40.02 -39.41 42.31
C LEU A 221 -39.25 -38.26 42.98
N ARG A 222 -39.23 -37.06 42.38
CA ARG A 222 -38.44 -35.89 42.84
C ARG A 222 -36.95 -36.22 43.04
N LEU A 223 -36.42 -37.11 42.20
CA LEU A 223 -34.99 -37.43 42.19
C LEU A 223 -34.18 -36.35 41.47
N ILE A 224 -34.86 -35.56 40.63
CA ILE A 224 -34.32 -34.42 39.89
C ILE A 224 -35.05 -33.18 40.39
N ASP A 225 -34.62 -32.63 41.54
CA ASP A 225 -35.09 -31.34 42.09
C ASP A 225 -33.90 -30.36 42.07
N ASP A 226 -34.16 -29.07 41.80
CA ASP A 226 -33.16 -28.01 41.53
C ASP A 226 -32.10 -27.79 42.63
N SER A 227 -32.27 -28.34 43.82
CA SER A 227 -31.45 -28.01 45.01
C SER A 227 -30.61 -29.15 45.57
N ALA A 228 -30.60 -30.35 44.96
CA ALA A 228 -29.83 -31.48 45.50
C ALA A 228 -29.48 -32.59 44.48
N SER A 229 -28.74 -32.29 43.42
CA SER A 229 -28.23 -33.32 42.51
C SER A 229 -26.85 -33.81 42.93
N GLY A 230 -26.78 -34.97 43.58
CA GLY A 230 -25.52 -35.69 43.80
C GLY A 230 -24.91 -36.19 42.48
N PRO A 231 -23.65 -36.65 42.49
CA PRO A 231 -22.95 -37.11 41.27
C PRO A 231 -23.68 -38.25 40.54
N GLU A 232 -24.45 -39.08 41.24
CA GLU A 232 -25.24 -40.17 40.67
C GLU A 232 -26.44 -39.67 39.87
N VAL A 233 -27.13 -38.61 40.33
CA VAL A 233 -28.24 -37.97 39.60
C VAL A 233 -27.70 -37.24 38.38
N ALA A 234 -26.58 -36.53 38.51
CA ALA A 234 -25.92 -35.87 37.39
C ALA A 234 -25.49 -36.85 36.29
N ALA A 235 -24.95 -38.02 36.67
CA ALA A 235 -24.61 -39.08 35.73
C ALA A 235 -25.85 -39.65 35.02
N PHE A 236 -26.96 -39.83 35.74
CA PHE A 236 -28.23 -40.26 35.14
C PHE A 236 -28.76 -39.24 34.12
N LEU A 237 -28.78 -37.94 34.46
CA LEU A 237 -29.22 -36.88 33.54
C LEU A 237 -28.34 -36.80 32.28
N THR A 238 -27.02 -36.93 32.47
CA THR A 238 -26.07 -36.94 31.35
C THR A 238 -26.36 -38.11 30.39
N GLU A 239 -26.59 -39.30 30.94
CA GLU A 239 -26.93 -40.48 30.14
C GLU A 239 -28.31 -40.35 29.48
N LEU A 240 -29.25 -39.68 30.15
CA LEU A 240 -30.61 -39.44 29.64
C LEU A 240 -30.57 -38.54 28.40
N ASP A 241 -29.83 -37.43 28.49
CA ASP A 241 -29.61 -36.52 27.36
C ASP A 241 -28.83 -37.22 26.24
N ARG A 242 -27.87 -38.09 26.57
CA ARG A 242 -27.09 -38.86 25.59
C ARG A 242 -27.98 -39.80 24.77
N VAL A 243 -28.78 -40.64 25.43
CA VAL A 243 -29.64 -41.63 24.75
C VAL A 243 -30.76 -40.93 23.97
N GLY A 244 -31.41 -39.92 24.57
CA GLY A 244 -32.44 -39.14 23.90
C GLY A 244 -31.90 -38.42 22.66
N GLY A 245 -30.77 -37.74 22.80
CA GLY A 245 -30.10 -37.06 21.70
C GLY A 245 -29.61 -38.00 20.60
N GLU A 246 -29.13 -39.20 20.94
CA GLU A 246 -28.75 -40.22 19.96
C GLU A 246 -29.95 -40.65 19.11
N LEU A 247 -31.07 -41.02 19.75
CA LEU A 247 -32.23 -41.57 19.06
C LEU A 247 -33.04 -40.52 18.30
N GLU A 248 -33.15 -39.29 18.84
CA GLU A 248 -33.73 -38.15 18.12
C GLU A 248 -32.82 -37.69 16.98
N GLY A 249 -31.50 -37.72 17.19
CA GLY A 249 -30.50 -37.41 16.18
C GLY A 249 -30.56 -38.35 14.98
N ILE A 250 -30.68 -39.66 15.20
CA ILE A 250 -30.83 -40.65 14.12
C ILE A 250 -32.09 -40.40 13.30
N TYR A 251 -33.22 -40.10 13.96
CA TYR A 251 -34.47 -39.76 13.26
C TYR A 251 -34.32 -38.47 12.44
N ALA A 252 -33.77 -37.42 13.02
CA ALA A 252 -33.55 -36.14 12.34
C ALA A 252 -32.60 -36.27 11.13
N ASP A 253 -31.49 -37.00 11.28
CA ASP A 253 -30.54 -37.32 10.22
C ASP A 253 -31.22 -38.04 9.05
N ALA A 254 -32.09 -38.99 9.35
CA ALA A 254 -32.79 -39.77 8.35
C ALA A 254 -33.85 -38.93 7.61
N CYS A 255 -34.59 -38.06 8.30
CA CYS A 255 -35.45 -37.07 7.66
C CYS A 255 -34.64 -36.09 6.79
N ALA A 256 -33.46 -35.65 7.25
CA ALA A 256 -32.57 -34.81 6.45
C ALA A 256 -32.05 -35.53 5.19
N ALA A 257 -31.76 -36.84 5.29
CA ALA A 257 -31.39 -37.63 4.12
C ALA A 257 -32.52 -37.70 3.08
N VAL A 258 -33.78 -37.92 3.51
CA VAL A 258 -34.96 -37.86 2.62
C VAL A 258 -35.08 -36.49 1.95
N ARG A 259 -34.87 -35.44 2.73
CA ARG A 259 -34.94 -34.06 2.27
C ARG A 259 -33.87 -33.80 1.20
N ASP A 260 -32.60 -34.10 1.49
CA ASP A 260 -31.44 -33.49 0.80
C ASP A 260 -30.70 -34.42 -0.17
N ALA A 261 -30.92 -35.75 -0.11
CA ALA A 261 -30.16 -36.68 -0.94
C ALA A 261 -30.35 -36.44 -2.44
N VAL A 262 -29.27 -36.55 -3.21
CA VAL A 262 -29.31 -36.38 -4.67
C VAL A 262 -29.80 -37.67 -5.36
N ASP A 263 -29.43 -38.81 -4.77
CA ASP A 263 -29.77 -40.17 -5.21
C ASP A 263 -30.11 -41.06 -4.00
N GLY A 264 -30.43 -42.33 -4.28
CA GLY A 264 -30.76 -43.32 -3.24
C GLY A 264 -29.55 -44.03 -2.62
N GLU A 265 -28.29 -43.71 -2.99
CA GLU A 265 -27.13 -44.51 -2.55
C GLU A 265 -26.84 -44.40 -1.05
N GLY A 266 -27.19 -43.27 -0.43
CA GLY A 266 -26.99 -43.05 1.01
C GLY A 266 -28.03 -43.72 1.91
N PHE A 267 -29.17 -44.16 1.37
CA PHE A 267 -30.30 -44.64 2.16
C PHE A 267 -30.04 -45.99 2.87
N PRO A 268 -29.33 -46.97 2.27
CA PRO A 268 -28.94 -48.20 2.97
C PRO A 268 -28.12 -47.97 4.25
N ALA A 269 -27.25 -46.95 4.25
CA ALA A 269 -26.44 -46.61 5.42
C ALA A 269 -27.29 -45.98 6.53
N VAL A 270 -28.22 -45.10 6.16
CA VAL A 270 -29.21 -44.53 7.11
C VAL A 270 -30.08 -45.64 7.70
N ARG A 271 -30.56 -46.56 6.86
CA ARG A 271 -31.37 -47.70 7.31
C ARG A 271 -30.62 -48.60 8.29
N THR A 272 -29.38 -48.98 7.96
CA THR A 272 -28.53 -49.77 8.88
C THR A 272 -28.37 -49.07 10.23
N ARG A 273 -28.24 -47.74 10.27
CA ARG A 273 -28.16 -46.99 11.54
C ARG A 273 -29.45 -47.08 12.34
N ILE A 274 -30.62 -46.96 11.69
CA ILE A 274 -31.92 -47.13 12.34
C ILE A 274 -32.06 -48.55 12.89
N ASP A 275 -31.73 -49.58 12.10
CA ASP A 275 -31.83 -50.98 12.51
C ASP A 275 -30.91 -51.30 13.71
N ASN A 276 -29.69 -50.77 13.69
CA ASN A 276 -28.75 -50.90 14.82
C ASN A 276 -29.29 -50.22 16.08
N ALA A 277 -29.87 -49.02 15.97
CA ALA A 277 -30.46 -48.32 17.10
C ALA A 277 -31.67 -49.06 17.68
N LEU A 278 -32.56 -49.57 16.82
CA LEU A 278 -33.73 -50.37 17.25
C LEU A 278 -33.34 -51.72 17.88
N THR A 279 -32.15 -52.23 17.57
CA THR A 279 -31.56 -53.43 18.18
C THR A 279 -30.90 -53.11 19.52
N ALA A 280 -30.12 -52.03 19.59
CA ALA A 280 -29.46 -51.57 20.81
C ALA A 280 -30.46 -51.08 21.87
N TYR A 281 -31.57 -50.48 21.44
CA TYR A 281 -32.60 -49.89 22.28
C TYR A 281 -33.99 -50.47 21.96
N PRO A 282 -34.31 -51.68 22.47
CA PRO A 282 -35.56 -52.37 22.14
C PRO A 282 -36.82 -51.59 22.53
N GLN A 283 -36.74 -50.78 23.59
CA GLN A 283 -37.82 -49.95 24.11
C GLN A 283 -37.60 -48.46 23.83
N ALA A 284 -36.91 -48.11 22.73
CA ALA A 284 -36.75 -46.74 22.29
C ALA A 284 -38.08 -45.96 22.32
N SER A 285 -38.15 -44.84 23.03
CA SER A 285 -39.37 -44.03 23.13
C SER A 285 -39.89 -43.57 21.76
N ASN A 286 -39.03 -43.42 20.75
CA ASN A 286 -39.39 -43.08 19.36
C ASN A 286 -39.40 -44.27 18.38
N ARG A 287 -39.48 -45.51 18.87
CA ARG A 287 -39.40 -46.74 18.06
C ARG A 287 -40.37 -46.77 16.87
N SER A 288 -41.62 -46.33 17.05
CA SER A 288 -42.63 -46.31 15.99
C SER A 288 -42.24 -45.39 14.84
N ALA A 289 -41.75 -44.19 15.15
CA ALA A 289 -41.31 -43.19 14.19
C ALA A 289 -40.08 -43.68 13.40
N LEU A 290 -39.09 -44.26 14.09
CA LEU A 290 -37.91 -44.87 13.45
C LEU A 290 -38.30 -46.01 12.51
N THR A 291 -39.25 -46.86 12.90
CA THR A 291 -39.73 -47.98 12.06
C THR A 291 -40.46 -47.48 10.81
N ALA A 292 -41.35 -46.49 10.96
CA ALA A 292 -42.08 -45.89 9.83
C ALA A 292 -41.14 -45.21 8.83
N LEU A 293 -40.09 -44.55 9.33
CA LEU A 293 -39.07 -43.93 8.50
C LEU A 293 -38.23 -44.96 7.74
N ALA A 294 -37.81 -46.05 8.38
CA ALA A 294 -37.08 -47.14 7.71
C ALA A 294 -37.88 -47.75 6.55
N GLN A 295 -39.19 -47.92 6.70
CA GLN A 295 -40.10 -48.39 5.64
C GLN A 295 -40.23 -47.35 4.52
N SER A 296 -40.34 -46.07 4.86
CA SER A 296 -40.44 -44.99 3.87
C SER A 296 -39.19 -44.88 3.00
N LEU A 297 -37.99 -45.09 3.56
CA LEU A 297 -36.72 -45.06 2.82
C LEU A 297 -36.67 -46.09 1.68
N GLU A 298 -37.24 -47.28 1.87
CA GLU A 298 -37.31 -48.33 0.84
C GLU A 298 -38.16 -47.93 -0.36
N VAL A 299 -39.25 -47.20 -0.11
CA VAL A 299 -40.18 -46.75 -1.15
C VAL A 299 -39.64 -45.53 -1.90
N ILE A 300 -38.93 -44.64 -1.20
CA ILE A 300 -38.37 -43.39 -1.76
C ILE A 300 -37.12 -43.66 -2.61
N ALA A 301 -36.26 -44.59 -2.20
CA ALA A 301 -34.95 -44.83 -2.84
C ALA A 301 -35.01 -45.02 -4.37
N PRO A 302 -35.94 -45.80 -4.96
CA PRO A 302 -35.97 -46.02 -6.41
C PRO A 302 -36.41 -44.79 -7.23
N ALA A 303 -37.15 -43.87 -6.62
CA ALA A 303 -37.70 -42.68 -7.28
C ALA A 303 -36.70 -41.50 -7.30
N LEU A 304 -35.72 -41.50 -6.39
CA LEU A 304 -34.72 -40.44 -6.31
C LEU A 304 -33.82 -40.39 -7.54
N GLY A 305 -33.56 -39.18 -8.04
CA GLY A 305 -32.58 -38.99 -9.10
C GLY A 305 -33.09 -39.29 -10.51
N ARG A 306 -34.37 -39.65 -10.69
CA ARG A 306 -34.94 -40.12 -11.97
C ARG A 306 -35.81 -39.07 -12.67
N GLY A 307 -35.72 -39.01 -14.00
CA GLY A 307 -36.49 -38.05 -14.81
C GLY A 307 -36.03 -36.60 -14.64
N THR A 308 -36.87 -35.65 -15.03
CA THR A 308 -36.63 -34.22 -14.79
C THR A 308 -36.90 -33.85 -13.32
N LEU A 309 -36.40 -32.68 -12.87
CA LEU A 309 -36.70 -32.17 -11.52
C LEU A 309 -38.22 -32.04 -11.28
N ALA A 310 -38.96 -31.63 -12.31
CA ALA A 310 -40.42 -31.49 -12.25
C ALA A 310 -41.15 -32.82 -12.14
N GLU A 311 -40.69 -33.86 -12.86
CA GLU A 311 -41.26 -35.22 -12.79
C GLU A 311 -41.05 -35.84 -11.41
N GLU A 312 -39.84 -35.74 -10.86
CA GLU A 312 -39.53 -36.23 -9.51
C GLU A 312 -40.36 -35.52 -8.44
N ALA A 313 -40.46 -34.18 -8.51
CA ALA A 313 -41.30 -33.41 -7.61
C ALA A 313 -42.78 -33.80 -7.70
N GLY A 314 -43.28 -34.12 -8.90
CA GLY A 314 -44.65 -34.60 -9.12
C GLY A 314 -44.91 -35.96 -8.49
N GLN A 315 -43.99 -36.92 -8.65
CA GLN A 315 -44.10 -38.26 -8.06
C GLN A 315 -44.14 -38.21 -6.53
N PHE A 316 -43.29 -37.40 -5.91
CA PHE A 316 -43.26 -37.26 -4.45
C PHE A 316 -44.51 -36.57 -3.88
N ARG A 317 -45.11 -35.61 -4.59
CA ARG A 317 -46.40 -35.03 -4.18
C ARG A 317 -47.52 -36.05 -4.18
N ALA A 318 -47.60 -36.88 -5.24
CA ALA A 318 -48.60 -37.93 -5.33
C ALA A 318 -48.42 -38.95 -4.19
N TRP A 319 -47.17 -39.31 -3.87
CA TRP A 319 -46.88 -40.24 -2.79
C TRP A 319 -47.34 -39.77 -1.40
N VAL A 320 -47.08 -38.50 -1.05
CA VAL A 320 -47.53 -37.91 0.23
C VAL A 320 -49.05 -37.82 0.30
N ALA A 321 -49.74 -37.64 -0.83
CA ALA A 321 -51.20 -37.58 -0.87
C ALA A 321 -51.87 -38.96 -0.69
N ASP A 322 -51.25 -40.04 -1.18
CA ASP A 322 -51.83 -41.38 -1.18
C ASP A 322 -51.43 -42.26 0.03
N SER A 323 -50.41 -41.88 0.80
CA SER A 323 -49.84 -42.71 1.88
C SER A 323 -50.09 -42.11 3.27
N GLN A 324 -50.40 -42.96 4.27
CA GLN A 324 -50.33 -42.57 5.69
C GLN A 324 -48.86 -42.58 6.13
N VAL A 325 -48.16 -41.47 5.88
CA VAL A 325 -46.75 -41.28 6.27
C VAL A 325 -46.70 -40.53 7.60
N ASP A 326 -45.70 -40.84 8.41
CA ASP A 326 -45.36 -40.04 9.60
C ASP A 326 -45.11 -38.56 9.26
N ASP A 327 -45.56 -37.66 10.14
CA ASP A 327 -45.58 -36.20 9.90
C ASP A 327 -44.19 -35.64 9.58
N GLY A 328 -43.13 -36.15 10.23
CA GLY A 328 -41.76 -35.67 9.99
C GLY A 328 -41.22 -36.09 8.62
N VAL A 329 -41.61 -37.27 8.12
CA VAL A 329 -41.26 -37.73 6.78
C VAL A 329 -42.04 -36.97 5.72
N ALA A 330 -43.34 -36.73 5.94
CA ALA A 330 -44.16 -35.91 5.06
C ALA A 330 -43.60 -34.49 4.93
N ALA A 331 -43.17 -33.88 6.04
CA ALA A 331 -42.51 -32.58 6.05
C ALA A 331 -41.17 -32.60 5.28
N ALA A 332 -40.35 -33.64 5.45
CA ALA A 332 -39.08 -33.78 4.72
C ALA A 332 -39.29 -33.87 3.20
N ILE A 333 -40.32 -34.60 2.76
CA ILE A 333 -40.64 -34.70 1.33
C ILE A 333 -41.24 -33.42 0.78
N ALA A 334 -42.12 -32.74 1.52
CA ALA A 334 -42.65 -31.45 1.12
C ALA A 334 -41.51 -30.42 0.89
N ALA A 335 -40.53 -30.39 1.80
CA ALA A 335 -39.35 -29.55 1.67
C ALA A 335 -38.49 -29.93 0.44
N ARG A 336 -38.34 -31.23 0.14
CA ARG A 336 -37.67 -31.69 -1.09
C ARG A 336 -38.39 -31.21 -2.34
N VAL A 337 -39.70 -31.42 -2.41
CA VAL A 337 -40.55 -31.03 -3.54
C VAL A 337 -40.42 -29.53 -3.81
N GLN A 338 -40.47 -28.71 -2.76
CA GLN A 338 -40.29 -27.26 -2.87
C GLN A 338 -38.91 -26.90 -3.44
N ARG A 339 -37.84 -27.55 -2.96
CA ARG A 339 -36.48 -27.31 -3.47
C ARG A 339 -36.34 -27.66 -4.94
N LEU A 340 -36.84 -28.83 -5.36
CA LEU A 340 -36.77 -29.28 -6.75
C LEU A 340 -37.55 -28.34 -7.68
N ALA A 341 -38.73 -27.89 -7.25
CA ALA A 341 -39.54 -26.93 -8.01
C ALA A 341 -38.85 -25.56 -8.13
N GLN A 342 -38.25 -25.07 -7.04
CA GLN A 342 -37.50 -23.81 -7.05
C GLN A 342 -36.30 -23.88 -8.00
N ALA A 343 -35.51 -24.96 -7.92
CA ALA A 343 -34.35 -25.15 -8.80
C ALA A 343 -34.73 -25.16 -10.28
N ASP A 344 -35.85 -25.81 -10.65
CA ASP A 344 -36.33 -25.81 -12.04
C ASP A 344 -36.83 -24.42 -12.49
N ALA A 345 -37.50 -23.67 -11.60
CA ALA A 345 -37.95 -22.31 -11.87
C ALA A 345 -36.78 -21.33 -12.06
N ASP A 346 -35.78 -21.40 -11.18
CA ASP A 346 -34.58 -20.56 -11.25
C ASP A 346 -33.78 -20.83 -12.54
N ALA A 347 -33.63 -22.11 -12.92
CA ALA A 347 -32.95 -22.49 -14.15
C ALA A 347 -33.65 -21.92 -15.40
N ARG A 348 -35.00 -21.90 -15.42
CA ARG A 348 -35.78 -21.29 -16.51
C ARG A 348 -35.63 -19.77 -16.56
N ALA A 349 -35.71 -19.11 -15.41
CA ALA A 349 -35.54 -17.65 -15.32
C ALA A 349 -34.14 -17.23 -15.78
N ALA A 350 -33.10 -18.01 -15.41
CA ALA A 350 -31.73 -17.77 -15.86
C ALA A 350 -31.62 -17.89 -17.40
N LEU A 351 -32.21 -18.91 -18.01
CA LEU A 351 -32.21 -19.08 -19.46
C LEU A 351 -32.92 -17.92 -20.18
N GLU A 352 -34.07 -17.46 -19.67
CA GLU A 352 -34.79 -16.31 -20.23
C GLU A 352 -33.97 -15.01 -20.14
N TYR A 353 -33.30 -14.78 -19.01
CA TYR A 353 -32.39 -13.65 -18.86
C TYR A 353 -31.27 -13.69 -19.90
N THR A 354 -30.65 -14.86 -20.10
CA THR A 354 -29.60 -15.00 -21.10
C THR A 354 -30.09 -14.76 -22.54
N ARG A 355 -31.31 -15.21 -22.86
CA ARG A 355 -31.91 -14.94 -24.17
C ARG A 355 -32.15 -13.45 -24.42
N ARG A 356 -32.44 -12.65 -23.37
CA ARG A 356 -32.52 -11.19 -23.48
C ARG A 356 -31.16 -10.55 -23.74
N LEU A 357 -30.10 -11.00 -23.06
CA LEU A 357 -28.73 -10.53 -23.36
C LEU A 357 -28.36 -10.79 -24.82
N ALA A 358 -28.70 -11.96 -25.34
CA ALA A 358 -28.49 -12.31 -26.74
C ALA A 358 -29.30 -11.42 -27.70
N SER A 359 -30.57 -11.10 -27.39
CA SER A 359 -31.37 -10.19 -28.23
C SER A 359 -30.83 -8.76 -28.25
N ASP A 360 -30.19 -8.33 -27.17
CA ASP A 360 -29.56 -7.02 -27.06
C ASP A 360 -28.16 -6.96 -27.70
N GLY A 361 -27.71 -8.04 -28.34
CA GLY A 361 -26.42 -8.13 -29.01
C GLY A 361 -25.22 -8.35 -28.06
N LYS A 362 -25.46 -8.61 -26.78
CA LYS A 362 -24.43 -8.83 -25.76
C LYS A 362 -23.96 -10.29 -25.73
N TRP A 363 -23.38 -10.73 -26.85
CA TRP A 363 -23.07 -12.15 -27.07
C TRP A 363 -22.04 -12.74 -26.10
N SER A 364 -21.05 -11.96 -25.65
CA SER A 364 -20.06 -12.41 -24.66
C SER A 364 -20.70 -12.70 -23.30
N GLU A 365 -21.46 -11.73 -22.77
CA GLU A 365 -22.21 -11.86 -21.50
C GLU A 365 -23.21 -13.03 -21.58
N ALA A 366 -23.87 -13.20 -22.73
CA ALA A 366 -24.79 -14.31 -22.94
C ALA A 366 -24.08 -15.67 -22.92
N ILE A 367 -22.89 -15.80 -23.52
CA ILE A 367 -22.09 -17.03 -23.50
C ILE A 367 -21.67 -17.38 -22.07
N GLU A 368 -21.15 -16.41 -21.32
CA GLU A 368 -20.74 -16.61 -19.92
C GLU A 368 -21.92 -17.07 -19.06
N ALA A 369 -23.10 -16.45 -19.22
CA ALA A 369 -24.30 -16.82 -18.49
C ALA A 369 -24.77 -18.25 -18.84
N LEU A 370 -24.71 -18.66 -20.12
CA LEU A 370 -25.04 -20.03 -20.54
C LEU A 370 -24.04 -21.06 -20.01
N GLU A 371 -22.74 -20.73 -20.02
CA GLU A 371 -21.71 -21.60 -19.46
C GLU A 371 -21.90 -21.77 -17.95
N SER A 372 -22.13 -20.67 -17.23
CA SER A 372 -22.42 -20.68 -15.79
C SER A 372 -23.62 -21.57 -15.47
N LEU A 373 -24.73 -21.42 -16.20
CA LEU A 373 -25.92 -22.28 -16.07
C LEU A 373 -25.56 -23.77 -16.22
N ARG A 374 -24.67 -24.10 -17.17
CA ARG A 374 -24.29 -25.50 -17.45
C ARG A 374 -23.30 -26.09 -16.44
N THR A 375 -22.57 -25.28 -15.69
CA THR A 375 -21.68 -25.76 -14.60
C THR A 375 -22.44 -26.16 -13.32
N ARG A 376 -23.70 -25.73 -13.18
CA ARG A 376 -24.53 -26.00 -12.02
C ARG A 376 -25.05 -27.44 -12.02
N ASN A 377 -24.45 -28.29 -11.18
CA ASN A 377 -24.83 -29.69 -11.03
C ASN A 377 -26.28 -29.87 -10.54
N ASP A 378 -26.78 -28.95 -9.73
CA ASP A 378 -28.16 -28.93 -9.21
C ASP A 378 -29.21 -28.70 -10.30
N TRP A 379 -28.83 -28.13 -11.45
CA TRP A 379 -29.75 -27.82 -12.56
C TRP A 379 -29.64 -28.78 -13.74
N ARG A 380 -28.75 -29.77 -13.67
CA ARG A 380 -28.46 -30.69 -14.79
C ARG A 380 -29.69 -31.44 -15.33
N ARG A 381 -30.71 -31.62 -14.47
CA ARG A 381 -31.98 -32.29 -14.79
C ARG A 381 -33.15 -31.32 -15.02
N ALA A 382 -32.90 -30.01 -14.97
CA ALA A 382 -33.88 -28.99 -15.33
C ALA A 382 -34.05 -28.95 -16.85
N SER A 383 -35.25 -28.67 -17.33
CA SER A 383 -35.52 -28.57 -18.78
C SER A 383 -34.69 -27.48 -19.46
N ALA A 384 -34.37 -26.42 -18.72
CA ALA A 384 -33.55 -25.29 -19.20
C ALA A 384 -32.09 -25.68 -19.51
N TRP A 385 -31.55 -26.74 -18.87
CA TRP A 385 -30.16 -27.14 -19.06
C TRP A 385 -29.89 -27.67 -20.48
N THR A 386 -30.82 -28.44 -21.03
CA THR A 386 -30.71 -28.96 -22.41
C THR A 386 -30.85 -27.82 -23.43
N ALA A 387 -31.83 -26.94 -23.24
CA ALA A 387 -32.02 -25.77 -24.11
C ALA A 387 -30.81 -24.81 -24.10
N ALA A 388 -30.15 -24.65 -22.94
CA ALA A 388 -28.94 -23.83 -22.83
C ALA A 388 -27.77 -24.35 -23.69
N ALA A 389 -27.69 -25.66 -23.97
CA ALA A 389 -26.64 -26.22 -24.82
C ALA A 389 -26.81 -25.81 -26.28
N GLU A 390 -28.05 -25.79 -26.78
CA GLU A 390 -28.38 -25.35 -28.14
C GLU A 390 -28.14 -23.85 -28.30
N ASP A 391 -28.62 -23.05 -27.33
CA ASP A 391 -28.45 -21.60 -27.34
C ASP A 391 -26.95 -21.20 -27.28
N LEU A 392 -26.10 -21.97 -26.59
CA LEU A 392 -24.66 -21.72 -26.49
C LEU A 392 -23.95 -21.88 -27.85
N VAL A 393 -24.34 -22.89 -28.63
CA VAL A 393 -23.80 -23.10 -29.99
C VAL A 393 -24.19 -21.93 -30.90
N ALA A 394 -25.46 -21.51 -30.83
CA ALA A 394 -25.95 -20.38 -31.61
C ALA A 394 -25.26 -19.05 -31.23
N ALA A 395 -25.10 -18.77 -29.93
CA ALA A 395 -24.45 -17.56 -29.44
C ALA A 395 -22.99 -17.44 -29.89
N ARG A 396 -22.22 -18.54 -29.82
CA ARG A 396 -20.82 -18.58 -30.30
C ARG A 396 -20.70 -18.34 -31.81
N ALA A 397 -21.61 -18.90 -32.60
CA ALA A 397 -21.63 -18.68 -34.05
C ALA A 397 -21.93 -17.22 -34.41
N ASN A 398 -22.83 -16.57 -33.66
CA ASN A 398 -23.16 -15.15 -33.88
C ASN A 398 -22.01 -14.22 -33.47
N LEU A 399 -21.33 -14.49 -32.35
CA LEU A 399 -20.15 -13.72 -31.92
C LEU A 399 -19.01 -13.80 -32.97
N ALA A 400 -18.74 -15.00 -33.50
CA ALA A 400 -17.73 -15.18 -34.54
C ALA A 400 -18.06 -14.42 -35.82
N ARG A 401 -19.33 -14.41 -36.24
CA ARG A 401 -19.79 -13.66 -37.42
C ARG A 401 -19.66 -12.14 -37.22
N ALA A 402 -20.00 -11.63 -36.04
CA ALA A 402 -19.84 -10.22 -35.72
C ALA A 402 -18.36 -9.78 -35.76
N GLY A 403 -17.46 -10.56 -35.18
CA GLY A 403 -16.02 -10.28 -35.21
C GLY A 403 -15.40 -10.37 -36.61
N GLU A 404 -15.89 -11.26 -37.47
CA GLU A 404 -15.46 -11.34 -38.87
C GLU A 404 -15.91 -10.10 -39.67
N ASN A 405 -17.18 -9.69 -39.50
CA ASN A 405 -17.69 -8.49 -40.16
C ASN A 405 -16.95 -7.24 -39.71
N GLN A 406 -16.58 -7.12 -38.43
CA GLN A 406 -15.77 -6.01 -37.93
C GLN A 406 -14.37 -5.96 -38.58
N ARG A 407 -13.66 -7.09 -38.67
CA ARG A 407 -12.33 -7.14 -39.32
C ARG A 407 -12.39 -6.81 -40.81
N ARG A 408 -13.43 -7.30 -41.50
CA ARG A 408 -13.68 -6.97 -42.91
C ARG A 408 -13.94 -5.48 -43.07
N PHE A 409 -14.67 -4.86 -42.16
CA PHE A 409 -14.95 -3.42 -42.16
C PHE A 409 -13.68 -2.58 -41.98
N GLU A 410 -12.85 -2.90 -40.98
CA GLU A 410 -11.57 -2.23 -40.73
C GLU A 410 -10.61 -2.36 -41.91
N SER A 411 -10.51 -3.56 -42.51
CA SER A 411 -9.69 -3.75 -43.70
C SER A 411 -10.19 -2.95 -44.91
N ALA A 412 -11.51 -2.76 -45.06
CA ALA A 412 -12.07 -1.98 -46.15
C ALA A 412 -11.75 -0.48 -45.98
N LEU A 413 -11.89 0.04 -44.74
CA LEU A 413 -11.53 1.42 -44.41
C LEU A 413 -10.04 1.71 -44.61
N ALA A 414 -9.16 0.82 -44.16
CA ALA A 414 -7.71 0.98 -44.33
C ALA A 414 -7.27 1.00 -45.81
N LYS A 415 -7.99 0.29 -46.68
CA LYS A 415 -7.73 0.25 -48.13
C LYS A 415 -8.39 1.41 -48.89
N GLY A 416 -9.20 2.24 -48.22
CA GLY A 416 -10.01 3.27 -48.87
C GLY A 416 -11.14 2.72 -49.74
N ASP A 417 -11.55 1.45 -49.53
CA ASP A 417 -12.67 0.83 -50.26
C ASP A 417 -14.00 1.21 -49.59
N VAL A 418 -14.46 2.42 -49.94
CA VAL A 418 -15.67 3.04 -49.38
C VAL A 418 -16.94 2.25 -49.71
N ALA A 419 -16.97 1.54 -50.85
CA ALA A 419 -18.14 0.76 -51.27
C ALA A 419 -18.31 -0.47 -50.38
N SER A 420 -17.24 -1.26 -50.21
CA SER A 420 -17.24 -2.42 -49.30
C SER A 420 -17.49 -2.00 -47.85
N ALA A 421 -16.92 -0.87 -47.41
CA ALA A 421 -17.16 -0.34 -46.08
C ALA A 421 -18.65 0.00 -45.84
N HIS A 422 -19.33 0.63 -46.81
CA HIS A 422 -20.77 0.93 -46.70
C HIS A 422 -21.66 -0.32 -46.66
N GLU A 423 -21.32 -1.36 -47.43
CA GLU A 423 -22.07 -2.62 -47.41
C GLU A 423 -21.93 -3.33 -46.07
N ILE A 424 -20.71 -3.44 -45.54
CA ILE A 424 -20.45 -4.08 -44.25
C ILE A 424 -21.04 -3.25 -43.10
N ALA A 425 -20.97 -1.91 -43.18
CA ALA A 425 -21.64 -1.02 -42.22
C ALA A 425 -23.16 -1.26 -42.18
N ARG A 426 -23.81 -1.48 -43.34
CA ARG A 426 -25.23 -1.86 -43.40
C ARG A 426 -25.49 -3.22 -42.77
N GLU A 427 -24.62 -4.21 -42.98
CA GLU A 427 -24.71 -5.53 -42.32
C GLU A 427 -24.53 -5.44 -40.80
N LEU A 428 -23.73 -4.48 -40.32
CA LEU A 428 -23.53 -4.16 -38.91
C LEU A 428 -24.63 -3.24 -38.32
N GLY A 429 -25.63 -2.86 -39.12
CA GLY A 429 -26.75 -2.01 -38.68
C GLY A 429 -26.42 -0.52 -38.55
N MET A 430 -25.27 -0.08 -39.05
CA MET A 430 -24.84 1.32 -39.00
C MET A 430 -25.56 2.14 -40.08
N ARG A 431 -26.08 3.32 -39.69
CA ARG A 431 -26.79 4.24 -40.61
C ARG A 431 -25.85 5.12 -41.44
N THR A 432 -24.66 5.40 -40.93
CA THR A 432 -23.62 6.21 -41.57
C THR A 432 -22.25 5.61 -41.29
N LEU A 433 -21.27 5.84 -42.16
CA LEU A 433 -19.89 5.49 -41.82
C LEU A 433 -19.42 6.29 -40.59
N PRO A 434 -18.73 5.63 -39.65
CA PRO A 434 -18.08 6.31 -38.54
C PRO A 434 -16.91 7.15 -39.04
N LEU A 435 -16.54 8.16 -38.24
CA LEU A 435 -15.42 9.03 -38.52
C LEU A 435 -14.11 8.30 -38.17
N TRP A 436 -13.31 8.00 -39.19
CA TRP A 436 -11.94 7.49 -39.06
C TRP A 436 -10.98 8.65 -38.87
N ILE A 437 -10.31 8.69 -37.71
CA ILE A 437 -9.37 9.75 -37.34
C ILE A 437 -7.97 9.14 -37.35
N GLU A 438 -7.08 9.68 -38.16
CA GLU A 438 -5.69 9.24 -38.25
C GLU A 438 -4.75 10.44 -38.12
N SER A 439 -3.54 10.19 -37.63
CA SER A 439 -2.53 11.23 -37.54
C SER A 439 -1.16 10.78 -38.03
N ILE A 440 -0.32 11.77 -38.35
CA ILE A 440 1.09 11.59 -38.65
C ILE A 440 1.88 12.44 -37.64
N PRO A 441 2.64 11.82 -36.71
CA PRO A 441 2.79 10.38 -36.50
C PRO A 441 1.50 9.74 -35.95
N VAL A 442 1.41 8.42 -36.10
CA VAL A 442 0.32 7.60 -35.56
C VAL A 442 0.46 7.48 -34.04
N GLY A 443 -0.65 7.33 -33.31
CA GLY A 443 -0.66 7.20 -31.85
C GLY A 443 -0.87 8.51 -31.11
N ALA A 444 -1.32 9.57 -31.80
CA ALA A 444 -1.67 10.82 -31.15
C ALA A 444 -2.90 10.63 -30.27
N GLU A 445 -2.87 11.18 -29.07
CA GLU A 445 -4.02 11.26 -28.19
C GLU A 445 -5.05 12.20 -28.80
N VAL A 446 -6.28 11.71 -28.94
CA VAL A 446 -7.42 12.48 -29.41
C VAL A 446 -8.28 12.85 -28.21
N SER A 447 -8.56 14.14 -28.08
CA SER A 447 -9.38 14.72 -27.03
C SER A 447 -10.59 15.44 -27.61
N ARG A 448 -11.69 15.44 -26.86
CA ARG A 448 -12.92 16.18 -27.15
C ARG A 448 -13.31 16.93 -25.89
N ASP A 449 -13.57 18.23 -26.01
CA ASP A 449 -13.92 19.11 -24.89
C ASP A 449 -12.91 19.04 -23.72
N GLY A 450 -11.62 18.89 -24.04
CA GLY A 450 -10.53 18.76 -23.07
C GLY A 450 -10.40 17.39 -22.40
N LYS A 451 -11.18 16.38 -22.82
CA LYS A 451 -11.11 15.01 -22.28
C LYS A 451 -10.58 14.04 -23.34
N ALA A 452 -9.58 13.22 -22.98
CA ALA A 452 -9.07 12.16 -23.85
C ALA A 452 -10.17 11.12 -24.17
N ILE A 453 -10.33 10.83 -25.46
CA ILE A 453 -11.33 9.87 -25.98
C ILE A 453 -10.69 8.66 -26.69
N GLY A 454 -9.40 8.73 -27.03
CA GLY A 454 -8.69 7.62 -27.67
C GLY A 454 -7.33 8.03 -28.24
N VAL A 455 -6.73 7.15 -29.05
CA VAL A 455 -5.47 7.40 -29.76
C VAL A 455 -5.61 7.05 -31.24
N THR A 456 -4.92 7.77 -32.12
CA THR A 456 -4.99 7.48 -33.56
C THR A 456 -4.24 6.18 -33.93
N PRO A 457 -4.72 5.42 -34.94
CA PRO A 457 -5.98 5.63 -35.64
C PRO A 457 -7.15 5.22 -34.74
N MET A 458 -8.21 6.03 -34.72
CA MET A 458 -9.43 5.70 -33.98
C MET A 458 -10.67 5.87 -34.84
N MET A 459 -11.72 5.16 -34.45
CA MET A 459 -13.03 5.24 -35.07
C MET A 459 -14.01 5.88 -34.09
N LEU A 460 -14.70 6.92 -34.54
CA LEU A 460 -15.69 7.63 -33.75
C LEU A 460 -17.05 7.54 -34.42
N GLU A 461 -17.99 6.84 -33.78
CA GLU A 461 -19.38 6.81 -34.21
C GLU A 461 -20.04 8.15 -33.88
N ILE A 462 -20.36 8.91 -34.93
CA ILE A 462 -21.01 10.21 -34.81
C ILE A 462 -21.95 10.42 -36.00
N SER A 463 -23.12 11.01 -35.74
CA SER A 463 -24.06 11.33 -36.81
C SER A 463 -23.51 12.42 -37.73
N GLY A 464 -24.03 12.51 -38.96
CA GLY A 464 -23.60 13.52 -39.93
C GLY A 464 -23.82 14.97 -39.44
N SER A 465 -24.89 15.22 -38.68
CA SER A 465 -25.18 16.55 -38.10
C SER A 465 -24.22 16.91 -36.97
N GLU A 466 -23.92 15.98 -36.06
CA GLU A 466 -23.01 16.22 -34.93
C GLU A 466 -21.55 16.33 -35.38
N ARG A 467 -21.18 15.70 -36.50
CA ARG A 467 -19.82 15.76 -37.05
C ARG A 467 -19.41 17.17 -37.46
N GLY A 468 -20.32 17.97 -37.98
CA GLY A 468 -20.02 19.35 -38.41
C GLY A 468 -19.67 20.29 -37.25
N GLU A 469 -20.18 19.98 -36.04
CA GLU A 469 -19.92 20.74 -34.82
C GLU A 469 -18.80 20.12 -33.96
N LEU A 470 -18.29 18.95 -34.37
CA LEU A 470 -17.23 18.24 -33.66
C LEU A 470 -15.90 18.98 -33.79
N VAL A 471 -15.28 19.32 -32.66
CA VAL A 471 -13.89 19.78 -32.58
C VAL A 471 -13.09 18.77 -31.79
N LEU A 472 -11.94 18.35 -32.33
CA LEU A 472 -11.03 17.41 -31.70
C LEU A 472 -9.66 18.06 -31.49
N GLY A 473 -9.08 17.87 -30.32
CA GLY A 473 -7.69 18.20 -30.03
C GLY A 473 -6.82 16.96 -30.19
N LEU A 474 -5.79 17.01 -31.04
CA LEU A 474 -4.82 15.95 -31.18
C LEU A 474 -3.49 16.38 -30.58
N SER A 475 -2.94 15.54 -29.71
CA SER A 475 -1.64 15.79 -29.08
C SER A 475 -0.75 14.55 -29.14
N ALA A 476 0.55 14.76 -29.31
CA ALA A 476 1.55 13.69 -29.25
C ALA A 476 2.84 14.24 -28.63
N PRO A 477 3.59 13.43 -27.86
CA PRO A 477 4.85 13.88 -27.25
C PRO A 477 5.85 14.44 -28.29
N GLY A 478 6.29 15.68 -28.06
CA GLY A 478 7.20 16.40 -28.96
C GLY A 478 6.54 16.98 -30.21
N TYR A 479 5.21 17.03 -30.26
CA TYR A 479 4.43 17.69 -31.31
C TYR A 479 3.50 18.75 -30.71
N GLU A 480 3.20 19.78 -31.51
CA GLU A 480 2.27 20.83 -31.13
C GLU A 480 0.84 20.28 -31.10
N GLU A 481 0.05 20.69 -30.10
CA GLU A 481 -1.36 20.33 -30.04
C GLU A 481 -2.10 20.97 -31.22
N ARG A 482 -2.90 20.17 -31.93
CA ARG A 482 -3.65 20.60 -33.10
C ARG A 482 -5.14 20.40 -32.91
N GLN A 483 -5.91 21.47 -33.05
CA GLN A 483 -7.36 21.39 -33.12
C GLN A 483 -7.82 21.20 -34.57
N VAL A 484 -8.75 20.28 -34.78
CA VAL A 484 -9.33 19.96 -36.09
C VAL A 484 -10.84 19.86 -36.00
N SER A 485 -11.53 20.25 -37.07
CA SER A 485 -12.98 20.10 -37.19
C SER A 485 -13.32 18.74 -37.78
N GLY A 486 -14.34 18.08 -37.25
CA GLY A 486 -14.94 16.89 -37.87
C GLY A 486 -15.53 17.18 -39.26
N GLY A 487 -15.83 18.45 -39.56
CA GLY A 487 -16.23 18.91 -40.90
C GLY A 487 -15.13 18.79 -41.95
N ASP A 488 -13.85 18.73 -41.55
CA ASP A 488 -12.71 18.60 -42.46
C ASP A 488 -12.49 17.16 -42.94
N ALA A 489 -13.38 16.24 -42.56
CA ALA A 489 -13.31 14.83 -42.95
C ALA A 489 -13.43 14.67 -44.48
N GLN A 490 -12.38 14.13 -45.09
CA GLN A 490 -12.34 13.75 -46.50
C GLN A 490 -13.44 12.73 -46.78
N GLN A 491 -14.23 13.01 -47.82
CA GLN A 491 -15.39 12.20 -48.23
C GLN A 491 -16.42 11.98 -47.09
N GLY A 492 -16.39 12.81 -46.05
CA GLY A 492 -17.28 12.72 -44.91
C GLY A 492 -17.02 11.55 -43.97
N TRP A 493 -15.87 10.88 -44.04
CA TRP A 493 -15.56 9.75 -43.13
C TRP A 493 -14.10 9.68 -42.69
N ARG A 494 -13.15 10.32 -43.37
CA ARG A 494 -11.71 10.24 -43.06
C ARG A 494 -11.12 11.58 -42.64
N LEU A 495 -10.70 11.70 -41.39
CA LEU A 495 -10.01 12.88 -40.86
C LEU A 495 -8.52 12.58 -40.69
N ALA A 496 -7.70 13.04 -41.63
CA ALA A 496 -6.25 12.85 -41.62
C ALA A 496 -5.54 14.11 -41.10
N VAL A 497 -4.76 13.97 -40.02
CA VAL A 497 -4.17 15.11 -39.30
C VAL A 497 -2.66 14.96 -39.20
N GLU A 498 -1.92 15.86 -39.87
CA GLU A 498 -0.47 15.93 -39.71
C GLU A 498 -0.11 16.81 -38.51
N LEU A 499 0.64 16.29 -37.54
CA LEU A 499 1.09 17.07 -36.39
C LEU A 499 2.44 17.74 -36.68
N VAL A 500 2.59 18.99 -36.23
CA VAL A 500 3.83 19.75 -36.40
C VAL A 500 4.77 19.43 -35.24
N ARG A 501 6.02 19.07 -35.54
CA ARG A 501 7.03 18.80 -34.49
C ARG A 501 7.31 20.07 -33.69
N SER A 502 7.26 19.99 -32.37
CA SER A 502 7.61 21.11 -31.50
C SER A 502 9.13 21.26 -31.42
N ALA A 503 9.61 22.48 -31.65
CA ALA A 503 10.99 22.82 -31.35
C ALA A 503 11.19 22.90 -29.83
N SER A 504 12.26 22.29 -29.33
CA SER A 504 12.69 22.41 -27.93
C SER A 504 13.08 23.84 -27.55
N ALA A 505 13.61 24.60 -28.52
CA ALA A 505 13.85 26.03 -28.39
C ALA A 505 13.78 26.72 -29.76
N ARG A 506 13.35 27.98 -29.77
CA ARG A 506 13.42 28.86 -30.94
C ARG A 506 14.06 30.17 -30.52
N CYS A 507 14.97 30.69 -31.32
CA CYS A 507 15.59 31.99 -31.07
C CYS A 507 15.93 32.70 -32.37
N ASP A 508 16.26 33.97 -32.24
CA ASP A 508 16.74 34.82 -33.33
C ASP A 508 18.10 35.38 -32.94
N ALA A 509 19.14 35.00 -33.70
CA ALA A 509 20.50 35.47 -33.50
C ALA A 509 20.70 36.92 -33.94
N ARG A 510 19.70 37.52 -34.60
CA ARG A 510 19.66 38.90 -35.10
C ARG A 510 20.87 39.24 -35.95
N MET A 511 21.19 38.34 -36.89
CA MET A 511 22.32 38.49 -37.79
C MET A 511 22.10 37.77 -39.11
N ILE A 512 22.66 38.34 -40.17
CA ILE A 512 22.86 37.59 -41.40
C ILE A 512 23.98 36.57 -41.17
N VAL A 513 23.67 35.29 -41.35
CA VAL A 513 24.62 34.19 -41.24
C VAL A 513 25.28 34.00 -42.60
N SER A 514 26.59 34.22 -42.69
CA SER A 514 27.34 34.07 -43.94
C SER A 514 28.13 32.77 -44.00
N GLY A 515 28.52 32.23 -42.84
CA GLY A 515 29.32 31.00 -42.75
C GLY A 515 28.47 29.77 -42.52
N ARG A 516 29.09 28.59 -42.69
CA ARG A 516 28.43 27.31 -42.37
C ARG A 516 28.20 27.22 -40.85
N PRO A 517 26.96 27.00 -40.39
CA PRO A 517 26.70 26.71 -38.98
C PRO A 517 27.50 25.47 -38.53
N ALA A 518 27.98 25.47 -37.29
CA ALA A 518 28.77 24.35 -36.78
C ALA A 518 28.50 24.07 -35.30
N ALA A 519 28.60 22.81 -34.91
CA ALA A 519 28.64 22.38 -33.53
C ALA A 519 30.09 22.49 -33.02
N ALA A 520 30.34 23.32 -32.03
CA ALA A 520 31.66 23.49 -31.43
C ALA A 520 31.51 23.67 -29.90
N GLY A 521 32.23 22.85 -29.12
CA GLY A 521 32.13 22.85 -27.66
C GLY A 521 30.73 22.52 -27.14
N GLY A 522 29.99 21.63 -27.83
CA GLY A 522 28.62 21.23 -27.46
C GLY A 522 27.55 22.30 -27.69
N GLN A 523 27.87 23.37 -28.42
CA GLN A 523 26.95 24.47 -28.71
C GLN A 523 26.91 24.77 -30.21
N LEU A 524 25.83 25.41 -30.66
CA LEU A 524 25.71 25.86 -32.04
C LEU A 524 26.43 27.20 -32.19
N TRP A 525 27.27 27.32 -33.21
CA TRP A 525 27.95 28.56 -33.54
C TRP A 525 27.58 29.04 -34.93
N LEU A 526 27.27 30.33 -35.01
CA LEU A 526 26.91 31.05 -36.23
C LEU A 526 27.92 32.17 -36.45
N VAL A 527 28.27 32.42 -37.70
CA VAL A 527 29.18 33.51 -38.06
C VAL A 527 28.62 34.33 -39.20
N GLY A 528 28.74 35.65 -39.04
CA GLY A 528 28.33 36.64 -40.02
C GLY A 528 29.38 37.74 -40.13
N PRO A 529 29.14 38.73 -41.01
CA PRO A 529 30.11 39.79 -41.29
C PRO A 529 30.31 40.79 -40.15
N SER A 530 29.41 40.84 -39.18
CA SER A 530 29.43 41.82 -38.07
C SER A 530 29.58 41.19 -36.68
N GLN A 531 29.26 39.91 -36.51
CA GLN A 531 29.31 39.22 -35.22
C GLN A 531 29.49 37.71 -35.40
N VAL A 532 29.97 37.05 -34.34
CA VAL A 532 29.83 35.62 -34.13
C VAL A 532 28.73 35.42 -33.08
N ALA A 533 27.88 34.42 -33.22
CA ALA A 533 26.87 34.09 -32.22
C ALA A 533 27.02 32.63 -31.77
N ARG A 534 26.78 32.42 -30.48
CA ARG A 534 26.72 31.11 -29.85
C ARG A 534 25.32 30.89 -29.33
N VAL A 535 24.71 29.78 -29.72
CA VAL A 535 23.36 29.40 -29.33
C VAL A 535 23.43 28.14 -28.49
N ALA A 536 22.98 28.24 -27.25
CA ALA A 536 22.85 27.10 -26.34
C ALA A 536 21.61 26.27 -26.68
N LEU A 537 21.56 25.03 -26.18
CA LEU A 537 20.46 24.10 -26.47
C LEU A 537 19.09 24.56 -25.95
N ASP A 538 19.08 25.44 -24.94
CA ASP A 538 17.87 26.09 -24.41
C ASP A 538 17.43 27.33 -25.22
N GLY A 539 18.14 27.65 -26.31
CA GLY A 539 17.88 28.80 -27.17
C GLY A 539 18.51 30.11 -26.71
N GLN A 540 19.31 30.12 -25.63
CA GLN A 540 20.03 31.33 -25.23
C GLN A 540 21.09 31.71 -26.27
N VAL A 541 21.03 32.96 -26.73
CA VAL A 541 21.98 33.52 -27.71
C VAL A 541 22.99 34.42 -27.00
N ALA A 542 24.28 34.11 -27.18
CA ALA A 542 25.38 35.02 -26.86
C ALA A 542 25.98 35.55 -28.17
N ALA A 543 25.88 36.86 -28.38
CA ALA A 543 26.45 37.55 -29.54
C ALA A 543 27.81 38.17 -29.18
N PHE A 544 28.77 38.03 -30.09
CA PHE A 544 30.13 38.53 -29.98
C PHE A 544 30.41 39.45 -31.17
N PRO A 545 30.23 40.78 -31.01
CA PRO A 545 30.47 41.74 -32.07
C PRO A 545 31.92 41.69 -32.57
N LEU A 546 32.10 41.74 -33.89
CA LEU A 546 33.42 41.82 -34.52
C LEU A 546 33.95 43.25 -34.59
N GLU A 547 33.06 44.23 -34.42
CA GLU A 547 33.37 45.66 -34.32
C GLU A 547 33.36 46.12 -32.85
N GLY A 548 34.39 46.85 -32.43
CA GLY A 548 34.51 47.37 -31.07
C GLY A 548 35.94 47.80 -30.70
N THR A 549 36.09 48.46 -29.55
CA THR A 549 37.40 48.78 -28.97
C THR A 549 38.03 47.51 -28.44
N ALA A 550 39.17 47.09 -29.00
CA ALA A 550 39.96 46.00 -28.43
C ALA A 550 40.31 46.33 -26.97
N PHE A 551 40.11 45.38 -26.05
CA PHE A 551 40.24 45.58 -24.59
C PHE A 551 41.65 45.96 -24.12
N ASN A 552 42.65 46.08 -25.02
CA ASN A 552 44.04 46.40 -24.65
C ASN A 552 44.86 47.21 -25.68
N SER A 553 44.27 47.79 -26.74
CA SER A 553 45.09 48.53 -27.73
C SER A 553 44.51 49.85 -28.24
N GLY A 554 43.31 50.28 -27.81
CA GLY A 554 42.70 51.54 -28.27
C GLY A 554 42.39 51.60 -29.77
N ALA A 555 42.69 50.54 -30.53
CA ALA A 555 42.35 50.41 -31.94
C ALA A 555 40.91 49.89 -32.08
N VAL A 556 40.13 50.57 -32.93
CA VAL A 556 38.80 50.11 -33.33
C VAL A 556 38.98 48.92 -34.28
N ALA A 557 38.52 47.74 -33.89
CA ALA A 557 38.48 46.59 -34.78
C ALA A 557 37.53 46.89 -35.95
N ARG A 558 38.06 46.91 -37.18
CA ARG A 558 37.29 47.17 -38.41
C ARG A 558 36.41 45.98 -38.77
N ARG A 559 35.25 46.22 -39.36
CA ARG A 559 34.42 45.17 -39.97
C ARG A 559 35.26 44.27 -40.89
N LEU A 560 34.88 43.00 -40.99
CA LEU A 560 35.44 42.13 -42.03
C LEU A 560 35.10 42.70 -43.42
N SER A 561 36.08 42.71 -44.31
CA SER A 561 35.88 43.12 -45.71
C SER A 561 35.24 42.02 -46.55
N GLU A 562 35.51 40.76 -46.19
CA GLU A 562 34.99 39.59 -46.88
C GLU A 562 33.94 38.85 -46.03
N PRO A 563 32.95 38.20 -46.66
CA PRO A 563 32.09 37.26 -45.97
C PRO A 563 32.91 36.10 -45.37
N VAL A 564 32.45 35.60 -44.22
CA VAL A 564 33.06 34.43 -43.58
C VAL A 564 32.35 33.19 -44.08
N TYR A 565 33.10 32.23 -44.64
CA TYR A 565 32.57 30.94 -45.12
C TYR A 565 32.95 29.77 -44.22
N ALA A 566 34.10 29.85 -43.56
CA ALA A 566 34.63 28.78 -42.72
C ALA A 566 33.67 28.43 -41.57
N PRO A 567 33.45 27.13 -41.30
CA PRO A 567 32.70 26.72 -40.13
C PRO A 567 33.49 27.04 -38.84
N PRO A 568 32.82 27.50 -37.77
CA PRO A 568 33.43 27.61 -36.45
C PRO A 568 34.00 26.27 -35.96
N THR A 569 35.21 26.29 -35.39
CA THR A 569 35.92 25.09 -34.94
C THR A 569 36.38 25.25 -33.50
N ALA A 570 36.08 24.28 -32.64
CA ALA A 570 36.60 24.28 -31.28
C ALA A 570 38.06 23.82 -31.27
N LEU A 571 38.92 24.61 -30.63
CA LEU A 571 40.30 24.26 -30.27
C LEU A 571 40.44 24.38 -28.74
N ASP A 572 41.57 23.92 -28.19
CA ASP A 572 41.78 23.79 -26.74
C ASP A 572 41.50 25.07 -25.92
N ASP A 573 41.66 26.25 -26.52
CA ASP A 573 41.57 27.55 -25.87
C ASP A 573 40.46 28.46 -26.45
N GLY A 574 39.50 27.90 -27.17
CA GLY A 574 38.32 28.64 -27.63
C GLY A 574 37.77 28.18 -28.98
N VAL A 575 36.82 28.94 -29.51
CA VAL A 575 36.24 28.67 -30.84
C VAL A 575 36.85 29.61 -31.86
N TYR A 576 37.32 29.04 -32.95
CA TYR A 576 38.05 29.72 -34.00
C TYR A 576 37.26 29.75 -35.29
N VAL A 577 37.37 30.85 -36.02
CA VAL A 577 36.81 30.97 -37.37
C VAL A 577 37.87 31.57 -38.29
N ALA A 578 38.25 30.84 -39.34
CA ALA A 578 39.10 31.39 -40.39
C ALA A 578 38.33 32.38 -41.26
N THR A 579 39.02 33.37 -41.78
CA THR A 579 38.41 34.37 -42.66
C THR A 579 39.25 34.56 -43.91
N ARG A 580 38.62 35.10 -44.96
CA ARG A 580 39.31 35.55 -46.17
C ARG A 580 40.09 36.85 -46.00
N ASP A 581 39.96 37.51 -44.84
CA ASP A 581 40.76 38.68 -44.47
C ASP A 581 42.14 38.29 -43.87
N MET A 582 42.51 37.01 -44.00
CA MET A 582 43.77 36.45 -43.46
C MET A 582 43.90 36.66 -41.95
N ILE A 583 42.78 36.53 -41.24
CA ILE A 583 42.74 36.49 -39.78
C ILE A 583 41.90 35.32 -39.30
N ALA A 584 42.27 34.77 -38.14
CA ALA A 584 41.43 33.88 -37.36
C ALA A 584 40.74 34.67 -36.25
N LEU A 585 39.43 34.55 -36.18
CA LEU A 585 38.64 35.05 -35.06
C LEU A 585 38.64 33.99 -33.97
N ARG A 586 39.28 34.26 -32.84
CA ARG A 586 39.18 33.42 -31.63
C ARG A 586 38.16 34.03 -30.68
N VAL A 587 37.15 33.25 -30.33
CA VAL A 587 36.20 33.57 -29.26
C VAL A 587 36.55 32.76 -28.03
N ASP A 588 36.90 33.45 -26.94
CA ASP A 588 37.16 32.88 -25.62
C ASP A 588 36.39 33.68 -24.56
N GLY A 589 35.50 32.99 -23.84
CA GLY A 589 34.56 33.65 -22.93
C GLY A 589 33.68 34.68 -23.64
N ARG A 590 33.92 35.98 -23.36
CA ARG A 590 33.25 37.13 -24.01
C ARG A 590 34.15 37.91 -24.97
N ALA A 591 35.43 37.55 -25.06
CA ALA A 591 36.39 38.28 -25.87
C ALA A 591 36.49 37.68 -27.28
N VAL A 592 36.54 38.55 -28.29
CA VAL A 592 36.92 38.20 -29.65
C VAL A 592 38.33 38.71 -29.91
N THR A 593 39.27 37.79 -30.14
CA THR A 593 40.65 38.11 -30.48
C THR A 593 40.88 37.84 -31.97
N ARG A 594 41.60 38.74 -32.64
CA ARG A 594 42.00 38.58 -34.04
C ARG A 594 43.45 38.13 -34.09
N LEU A 595 43.69 36.97 -34.66
CA LEU A 595 45.02 36.41 -34.84
C LEU A 595 45.38 36.42 -36.32
N PRO A 596 46.62 36.71 -36.71
CA PRO A 596 47.03 36.65 -38.10
C PRO A 596 46.91 35.22 -38.64
N LEU A 597 46.54 35.09 -39.91
CA LEU A 597 46.66 33.86 -40.69
C LEU A 597 47.60 34.11 -41.87
N ALA A 598 48.35 33.09 -42.27
CA ALA A 598 49.23 33.15 -43.44
C ALA A 598 48.48 33.03 -44.78
N THR A 599 47.19 32.70 -44.76
CA THR A 599 46.37 32.50 -45.97
C THR A 599 44.90 32.85 -45.75
N ARG A 600 44.17 32.97 -46.86
CA ARG A 600 42.70 33.07 -46.88
C ARG A 600 42.13 31.65 -46.81
N SER A 601 41.12 31.42 -45.98
CA SER A 601 40.53 30.08 -45.86
C SER A 601 39.01 30.13 -45.71
N ASP A 602 38.37 29.16 -46.37
CA ASP A 602 36.93 28.85 -46.26
C ASP A 602 36.68 27.56 -45.48
N HIS A 603 37.72 27.00 -44.86
CA HIS A 603 37.67 25.73 -44.14
C HIS A 603 37.95 25.91 -42.65
N ALA A 604 37.56 24.90 -41.87
CA ALA A 604 37.93 24.77 -40.46
C ALA A 604 39.46 24.89 -40.28
N LEU A 605 39.91 25.46 -39.16
CA LEU A 605 41.32 25.50 -38.77
C LEU A 605 41.69 24.27 -37.97
N ALA A 606 42.96 23.90 -38.01
CA ALA A 606 43.56 23.01 -37.02
C ALA A 606 44.60 23.76 -36.19
N ALA A 607 44.92 23.24 -35.01
CA ALA A 607 46.07 23.68 -34.24
C ALA A 607 46.97 22.51 -33.89
N TYR A 608 48.27 22.79 -33.81
CA TYR A 608 49.28 21.83 -33.40
C TYR A 608 50.27 22.52 -32.47
N ALA A 609 50.47 21.95 -31.27
CA ALA A 609 51.53 22.36 -30.37
C ALA A 609 52.77 21.56 -30.72
N SER A 610 53.85 22.25 -31.10
CA SER A 610 55.08 21.61 -31.54
C SER A 610 55.67 20.74 -30.43
N ALA A 611 56.04 19.51 -30.76
CA ALA A 611 56.77 18.63 -29.84
C ALA A 611 58.28 18.96 -29.77
N ILE A 612 58.81 19.74 -30.73
CA ILE A 612 60.24 20.00 -30.90
C ILE A 612 60.62 21.46 -30.73
N LEU A 613 59.70 22.40 -30.96
CA LEU A 613 59.89 23.84 -30.78
C LEU A 613 59.16 24.29 -29.51
N ASP A 614 59.94 24.70 -28.50
CA ASP A 614 59.38 25.11 -27.21
C ASP A 614 58.38 26.27 -27.37
N HIS A 615 57.24 26.14 -26.69
CA HIS A 615 56.11 27.08 -26.72
C HIS A 615 55.56 27.46 -28.12
N ARG A 616 55.87 26.69 -29.18
CA ARG A 616 55.38 26.94 -30.54
C ARG A 616 54.00 26.32 -30.73
N ARG A 617 53.03 27.12 -31.18
CA ARG A 617 51.72 26.63 -31.62
C ARG A 617 51.46 27.08 -33.05
N TRP A 618 51.22 26.12 -33.93
CA TRP A 618 50.85 26.36 -35.31
C TRP A 618 49.33 26.42 -35.43
N LEU A 619 48.79 27.53 -35.95
CA LEU A 619 47.46 27.57 -36.55
C LEU A 619 47.59 27.16 -38.00
N ILE A 620 46.88 26.09 -38.38
CA ILE A 620 47.03 25.44 -39.67
C ILE A 620 45.76 25.64 -40.48
N ALA A 621 45.90 26.21 -41.67
CA ALA A 621 44.80 26.60 -42.54
C ALA A 621 44.97 26.00 -43.95
N ALA A 622 43.88 25.46 -44.48
CA ALA A 622 43.77 25.11 -45.89
C ALA A 622 43.47 26.38 -46.70
N GLY A 623 44.45 26.86 -47.47
CA GLY A 623 44.37 28.11 -48.22
C GLY A 623 43.53 28.00 -49.50
N THR A 624 42.85 29.08 -49.86
CA THR A 624 42.17 29.18 -51.17
C THR A 624 43.16 29.23 -52.35
N ASP A 625 44.45 29.42 -52.06
CA ASP A 625 45.56 29.31 -53.01
C ASP A 625 45.98 27.85 -53.30
N GLY A 626 45.33 26.87 -52.66
CA GLY A 626 45.61 25.45 -52.84
C GLY A 626 46.80 24.92 -52.03
N ALA A 627 47.40 25.73 -51.14
CA ALA A 627 48.44 25.28 -50.22
C ALA A 627 47.93 25.20 -48.78
N VAL A 628 48.56 24.35 -47.96
CA VAL A 628 48.35 24.32 -46.51
C VAL A 628 49.35 25.28 -45.89
N HIS A 629 48.90 26.13 -44.97
CA HIS A 629 49.77 27.09 -44.30
C HIS A 629 49.72 26.88 -42.79
N GLY A 630 50.86 26.99 -42.14
CA GLY A 630 50.96 27.08 -40.69
C GLY A 630 51.53 28.43 -40.29
N ASN A 631 50.92 29.09 -39.32
CA ASN A 631 51.49 30.28 -38.70
C ASN A 631 51.42 30.20 -37.18
N ASP A 632 52.46 30.71 -36.52
CA ASP A 632 52.37 30.98 -35.08
C ASP A 632 51.74 32.35 -34.86
N PRO A 633 50.57 32.44 -34.19
CA PRO A 633 49.92 33.72 -33.94
C PRO A 633 50.72 34.62 -32.98
N LEU A 634 51.70 34.09 -32.23
CA LEU A 634 52.54 34.82 -31.29
C LEU A 634 53.87 35.30 -31.90
N VAL A 635 54.27 34.74 -33.05
CA VAL A 635 55.56 35.05 -33.68
C VAL A 635 55.35 35.38 -35.16
N ALA A 636 55.42 36.67 -35.49
CA ALA A 636 55.02 37.20 -36.80
C ALA A 636 55.71 36.54 -38.01
N ASP A 637 57.00 36.19 -37.89
CA ASP A 637 57.78 35.59 -38.98
C ASP A 637 57.75 34.06 -39.01
N ALA A 638 57.08 33.42 -38.05
CA ALA A 638 56.98 31.97 -37.99
C ALA A 638 55.80 31.50 -38.85
N VAL A 639 56.09 31.28 -40.13
CA VAL A 639 55.15 30.81 -41.15
C VAL A 639 55.80 29.72 -42.00
N TRP A 640 55.03 28.69 -42.35
CA TRP A 640 55.40 27.71 -43.37
C TRP A 640 54.23 27.49 -44.35
N HIS A 641 54.56 27.02 -45.56
CA HIS A 641 53.57 26.60 -46.55
C HIS A 641 53.95 25.24 -47.12
N GLY A 642 52.96 24.38 -47.28
CA GLY A 642 53.07 23.09 -47.93
C GLY A 642 52.91 23.18 -49.45
N PRO A 643 52.90 22.03 -50.15
CA PRO A 643 52.72 21.99 -51.60
C PRO A 643 51.34 22.52 -52.03
N THR A 644 51.35 23.28 -53.13
CA THR A 644 50.13 23.72 -53.82
C THR A 644 49.54 22.58 -54.66
N GLY A 645 48.21 22.49 -54.71
CA GLY A 645 47.49 21.51 -55.53
C GLY A 645 46.04 21.89 -55.76
N ALA A 646 45.20 20.89 -56.07
CA ALA A 646 43.76 21.08 -56.22
C ALA A 646 43.12 21.64 -54.93
N ALA A 647 41.93 22.25 -55.07
CA ALA A 647 41.18 22.79 -53.94
C ALA A 647 40.93 21.72 -52.86
N PHE A 648 40.86 22.15 -51.60
CA PHE A 648 40.64 21.27 -50.48
C PHE A 648 39.17 20.84 -50.39
N ALA A 649 38.93 19.57 -50.09
CA ALA A 649 37.58 19.05 -49.85
C ALA A 649 37.08 19.39 -48.44
N CYS A 650 37.99 19.58 -47.49
CA CYS A 650 37.71 19.96 -46.11
C CYS A 650 38.93 20.64 -45.45
N GLY A 651 38.79 21.08 -44.20
CA GLY A 651 39.90 21.64 -43.44
C GLY A 651 40.98 20.60 -43.09
N PRO A 652 42.19 21.04 -42.71
CA PRO A 652 43.25 20.15 -42.27
C PRO A 652 42.87 19.41 -40.98
N VAL A 653 43.37 18.19 -40.85
CA VAL A 653 43.19 17.34 -39.65
C VAL A 653 44.56 17.01 -39.10
N VAL A 654 44.82 17.34 -37.84
CA VAL A 654 46.10 17.04 -37.19
C VAL A 654 45.98 15.71 -36.42
N VAL A 655 46.86 14.77 -36.73
CA VAL A 655 46.99 13.48 -36.04
C VAL A 655 48.45 13.33 -35.60
N GLY A 656 48.71 13.48 -34.29
CA GLY A 656 50.07 13.50 -33.78
C GLY A 656 50.88 14.69 -34.30
N ASP A 657 51.99 14.41 -34.97
CA ASP A 657 52.89 15.37 -35.62
C ASP A 657 52.59 15.58 -37.13
N THR A 658 51.47 15.02 -37.60
CA THR A 658 51.13 14.97 -39.02
C THR A 658 49.83 15.75 -39.30
N VAL A 659 49.86 16.56 -40.36
CA VAL A 659 48.70 17.25 -40.93
C VAL A 659 48.19 16.44 -42.12
N LEU A 660 46.97 15.93 -42.01
CA LEU A 660 46.27 15.26 -43.08
C LEU A 660 45.39 16.26 -43.83
N VAL A 661 45.46 16.23 -45.15
CA VAL A 661 44.59 17.02 -46.03
C VAL A 661 44.03 16.16 -47.16
N ALA A 662 42.78 16.46 -47.52
CA ALA A 662 42.06 15.82 -48.60
C ALA A 662 41.68 16.85 -49.66
N ARG A 663 41.98 16.57 -50.93
CA ARG A 663 41.72 17.45 -52.06
C ARG A 663 40.55 16.93 -52.90
N VAL A 664 39.84 17.86 -53.55
CA VAL A 664 38.64 17.56 -54.34
C VAL A 664 38.92 16.55 -55.48
N ASP A 665 40.15 16.52 -56.00
CA ASP A 665 40.56 15.57 -57.06
C ASP A 665 40.80 14.13 -56.57
N GLY A 666 40.69 13.86 -55.27
CA GLY A 666 40.93 12.54 -54.69
C GLY A 666 42.32 12.36 -54.06
N THR A 667 43.18 13.37 -54.13
CA THR A 667 44.52 13.34 -53.54
C THR A 667 44.46 13.49 -52.02
N LEU A 668 45.18 12.63 -51.31
CA LEU A 668 45.32 12.61 -49.86
C LEU A 668 46.78 12.83 -49.50
N GLN A 669 47.08 13.85 -48.68
CA GLN A 669 48.44 14.24 -48.34
C GLN A 669 48.64 14.32 -46.83
N ALA A 670 49.76 13.77 -46.36
CA ALA A 670 50.22 13.84 -45.00
C ALA A 670 51.47 14.72 -44.97
N LEU A 671 51.42 15.79 -44.20
CA LEU A 671 52.47 16.78 -44.10
C LEU A 671 53.00 16.80 -42.67
N ASP A 672 54.29 17.05 -42.49
CA ASP A 672 54.86 17.36 -41.18
C ASP A 672 54.24 18.65 -40.64
N ALA A 673 53.75 18.63 -39.39
CA ALA A 673 53.01 19.74 -38.80
C ALA A 673 53.90 20.92 -38.37
N ASP A 674 55.21 20.72 -38.23
CA ASP A 674 56.17 21.76 -37.84
C ASP A 674 56.72 22.55 -39.03
N ASN A 675 56.77 21.95 -40.21
CA ASN A 675 57.40 22.57 -41.39
C ASN A 675 56.59 22.47 -42.69
N GLY A 676 55.45 21.78 -42.69
CA GLY A 676 54.58 21.65 -43.86
C GLY A 676 55.16 20.81 -45.00
N ARG A 677 56.24 20.04 -44.76
CA ARG A 677 56.82 19.19 -45.82
C ARG A 677 55.94 17.96 -46.02
N LEU A 678 55.70 17.63 -47.28
CA LEU A 678 54.98 16.42 -47.67
C LEU A 678 55.77 15.18 -47.21
N ALA A 679 55.16 14.38 -46.33
CA ALA A 679 55.70 13.11 -45.84
C ALA A 679 55.15 11.92 -46.63
N HIS A 680 53.86 11.94 -46.95
CA HIS A 680 53.19 10.89 -47.71
C HIS A 680 52.08 11.44 -48.59
N GLU A 681 51.89 10.84 -49.76
CA GLU A 681 50.80 11.14 -50.68
C GLU A 681 50.18 9.82 -51.17
N THR A 682 48.86 9.78 -51.20
CA THR A 682 48.07 8.66 -51.69
C THR A 682 46.78 9.18 -52.33
N SER A 683 45.93 8.28 -52.83
CA SER A 683 44.65 8.63 -53.44
C SER A 683 43.52 7.78 -52.88
N CYS A 684 42.35 8.38 -52.73
CA CYS A 684 41.11 7.64 -52.46
C CYS A 684 40.48 7.01 -53.72
N GLY A 685 41.10 7.21 -54.90
CA GLY A 685 40.75 6.56 -56.16
C GLY A 685 39.66 7.25 -56.99
N GLU A 686 39.02 8.29 -56.46
CA GLU A 686 38.01 9.08 -57.16
C GLU A 686 37.90 10.51 -56.59
N PRO A 687 37.26 11.46 -57.32
CA PRO A 687 37.00 12.80 -56.79
C PRO A 687 36.16 12.77 -55.51
N ILE A 688 36.53 13.62 -54.55
CA ILE A 688 35.90 13.70 -53.23
C ILE A 688 34.70 14.65 -53.28
N VAL A 689 33.53 14.16 -52.86
CA VAL A 689 32.33 14.99 -52.68
C VAL A 689 32.40 15.74 -51.35
N VAL A 690 32.79 15.05 -50.28
CA VAL A 690 32.97 15.63 -48.94
C VAL A 690 33.98 14.83 -48.13
N ALA A 691 34.68 15.49 -47.21
CA ALA A 691 35.59 14.86 -46.25
C ALA A 691 35.49 15.51 -44.87
N TRP A 692 35.93 14.80 -43.84
CA TRP A 692 35.96 15.25 -42.44
C TRP A 692 37.04 14.50 -41.64
N GLY A 693 37.41 15.04 -40.48
CA GLY A 693 38.29 14.36 -39.53
C GLY A 693 37.58 13.26 -38.76
N ASP A 694 38.24 12.11 -38.57
CA ASP A 694 37.62 10.89 -38.08
C ASP A 694 38.49 10.15 -37.04
N GLY A 695 38.70 10.79 -35.89
CA GLY A 695 39.49 10.24 -34.79
C GLY A 695 40.98 10.26 -35.08
N ASP A 696 41.55 9.11 -35.43
CA ASP A 696 42.97 8.91 -35.76
C ASP A 696 43.31 9.18 -37.25
N GLY A 697 42.39 9.80 -38.00
CA GLY A 697 42.55 9.96 -39.44
C GLY A 697 41.49 10.86 -40.08
N MET A 698 41.23 10.63 -41.37
CA MET A 698 40.21 11.32 -42.16
C MET A 698 39.23 10.32 -42.77
N ALA A 699 38.01 10.75 -43.04
CA ALA A 699 37.05 9.98 -43.82
C ALA A 699 36.31 10.88 -44.79
N GLY A 700 35.68 10.28 -45.78
CA GLY A 700 34.91 11.02 -46.76
C GLY A 700 34.10 10.13 -47.69
N ILE A 701 33.42 10.80 -48.61
CA ILE A 701 32.51 10.20 -49.58
C ILE A 701 32.92 10.73 -50.96
N GLY A 702 33.22 9.81 -51.87
CA GLY A 702 33.35 10.05 -53.31
C GLY A 702 32.01 9.87 -54.02
N ARG A 703 32.02 9.79 -55.35
CA ARG A 703 30.80 9.52 -56.13
C ARG A 703 30.30 8.10 -55.90
N THR A 704 31.20 7.12 -55.83
CA THR A 704 30.83 5.69 -55.82
C THR A 704 31.25 4.96 -54.57
N ARG A 705 32.11 5.54 -53.71
CA ARG A 705 32.65 4.89 -52.52
C ARG A 705 32.66 5.83 -51.31
N ALA A 706 32.49 5.26 -50.13
CA ALA A 706 32.92 5.90 -48.88
C ALA A 706 34.33 5.41 -48.53
N TRP A 707 35.15 6.27 -47.95
CA TRP A 707 36.54 5.96 -47.63
C TRP A 707 36.94 6.47 -46.25
N ARG A 708 37.93 5.80 -45.65
CA ARG A 708 38.62 6.20 -44.43
C ARG A 708 40.12 6.06 -44.65
N TRP A 709 40.89 7.02 -44.15
CA TRP A 709 42.33 7.06 -44.24
C TRP A 709 42.94 7.32 -42.86
N ASN A 710 43.77 6.41 -42.39
CA ASN A 710 44.54 6.53 -41.15
C ASN A 710 45.95 5.95 -41.36
N ALA A 711 46.67 5.67 -40.27
CA ALA A 711 48.01 5.10 -40.30
C ALA A 711 48.09 3.73 -41.02
N ASP A 712 47.00 2.96 -41.07
CA ASP A 712 46.94 1.65 -41.75
C ASP A 712 46.76 1.79 -43.28
N GLY A 713 46.51 3.00 -43.78
CA GLY A 713 46.29 3.30 -45.20
C GLY A 713 44.83 3.66 -45.50
N VAL A 714 44.47 3.59 -46.79
CA VAL A 714 43.14 3.99 -47.28
C VAL A 714 42.25 2.76 -47.43
N ALA A 715 41.20 2.68 -46.61
CA ALA A 715 40.13 1.70 -46.74
C ALA A 715 38.93 2.34 -47.46
N SER A 716 38.24 1.58 -48.31
CA SER A 716 37.04 2.06 -48.99
C SER A 716 35.97 0.98 -49.15
N GLU A 717 34.71 1.40 -49.07
CA GLU A 717 33.52 0.58 -49.30
C GLU A 717 32.67 1.19 -50.44
N PRO A 718 32.02 0.37 -51.28
CA PRO A 718 31.12 0.88 -52.31
C PRO A 718 29.85 1.49 -51.70
N LEU A 719 29.36 2.58 -52.30
CA LEU A 719 28.04 3.14 -52.02
C LEU A 719 26.97 2.35 -52.78
N PRO A 720 25.74 2.22 -52.23
CA PRO A 720 24.63 1.59 -52.95
C PRO A 720 24.25 2.28 -54.26
N LYS A 721 24.45 3.59 -54.34
CA LYS A 721 24.16 4.46 -55.50
C LYS A 721 25.15 5.62 -55.55
N GLU A 722 25.25 6.27 -56.70
CA GLU A 722 26.13 7.43 -56.87
C GLU A 722 25.69 8.63 -56.02
N ALA A 723 26.61 9.17 -55.23
CA ALA A 723 26.41 10.39 -54.47
C ALA A 723 26.61 11.63 -55.35
N VAL A 724 25.66 12.57 -55.27
CA VAL A 724 25.73 13.92 -55.88
C VAL A 724 26.03 14.97 -54.81
N LEU A 725 25.51 14.78 -53.61
CA LEU A 725 25.73 15.65 -52.46
C LEU A 725 25.88 14.78 -51.21
N ALA A 726 26.76 15.14 -50.29
CA ALA A 726 27.01 14.31 -49.11
C ALA A 726 27.49 15.13 -47.91
N SER A 727 27.40 14.51 -46.74
CA SER A 727 27.96 14.98 -45.47
C SER A 727 28.26 13.77 -44.59
N ARG A 728 28.78 13.98 -43.37
CA ARG A 728 29.13 12.86 -42.49
C ARG A 728 27.92 11.93 -42.27
N GLY A 729 28.07 10.67 -42.70
CA GLY A 729 27.05 9.63 -42.53
C GLY A 729 25.82 9.75 -43.42
N ILE A 730 25.81 10.63 -44.43
CA ILE A 730 24.65 10.82 -45.33
C ILE A 730 25.08 11.18 -46.75
N PHE A 731 24.37 10.66 -47.76
CA PHE A 731 24.47 11.15 -49.13
C PHE A 731 23.12 11.18 -49.86
N ILE A 732 23.03 12.06 -50.86
CA ILE A 732 21.88 12.24 -51.75
C ILE A 732 22.28 11.83 -53.16
N THR A 733 21.42 11.07 -53.82
CA THR A 733 21.60 10.58 -55.18
C THR A 733 20.94 11.51 -56.22
N ALA A 734 21.27 11.31 -57.50
CA ALA A 734 20.68 12.11 -58.60
C ALA A 734 19.15 11.98 -58.70
N ASP A 735 18.58 10.81 -58.37
CA ASP A 735 17.14 10.56 -58.26
C ASP A 735 16.53 11.08 -56.95
N ARG A 736 17.30 11.86 -56.17
CA ARG A 736 16.92 12.56 -54.94
C ARG A 736 16.59 11.65 -53.76
N HIS A 737 17.13 10.43 -53.74
CA HIS A 737 17.04 9.56 -52.56
C HIS A 737 18.09 9.94 -51.54
N ALA A 738 17.68 9.98 -50.28
CA ALA A 738 18.58 10.20 -49.15
C ALA A 738 18.99 8.85 -48.56
N TRP A 739 20.30 8.66 -48.38
CA TRP A 739 20.88 7.46 -47.79
C TRP A 739 21.63 7.82 -46.52
N VAL A 740 21.32 7.14 -45.42
CA VAL A 740 21.95 7.37 -44.10
C VAL A 740 22.73 6.13 -43.68
N LYS A 741 23.93 6.33 -43.12
CA LYS A 741 24.76 5.25 -42.57
C LYS A 741 24.27 4.88 -41.17
N GLY A 742 23.88 3.63 -40.96
CA GLY A 742 23.59 3.04 -39.65
C GLY A 742 24.48 1.83 -39.35
N GLU A 743 24.20 1.12 -38.24
CA GLU A 743 24.96 -0.05 -37.79
C GLU A 743 25.00 -1.19 -38.83
N GLY A 744 23.93 -1.34 -39.61
CA GLY A 744 23.82 -2.34 -40.69
C GLY A 744 24.30 -1.88 -42.07
N GLY A 745 24.94 -0.71 -42.18
CA GLY A 745 25.37 -0.13 -43.44
C GLY A 745 24.50 1.03 -43.93
N TRP A 746 24.52 1.29 -45.25
CA TRP A 746 23.78 2.38 -45.88
C TRP A 746 22.32 2.01 -46.10
N LYS A 747 21.39 2.86 -45.63
CA LYS A 747 19.94 2.65 -45.77
C LYS A 747 19.30 3.81 -46.51
N ASP A 748 18.47 3.50 -47.52
CA ASP A 748 17.59 4.46 -48.17
C ASP A 748 16.48 4.87 -47.20
N VAL A 749 16.43 6.15 -46.84
CA VAL A 749 15.42 6.67 -45.89
C VAL A 749 14.26 7.35 -46.59
N GLY A 750 14.34 7.57 -47.91
CA GLY A 750 13.26 8.12 -48.71
C GLY A 750 13.71 9.12 -49.78
N GLN A 751 12.75 9.53 -50.60
CA GLN A 751 12.96 10.45 -51.71
C GLN A 751 12.57 11.89 -51.33
N LEU A 752 13.41 12.85 -51.71
CA LEU A 752 13.18 14.28 -51.50
C LEU A 752 12.21 14.86 -52.55
N PRO A 753 11.41 15.88 -52.18
CA PRO A 753 10.46 16.51 -53.09
C PRO A 753 11.12 17.41 -54.15
N ALA A 754 12.34 17.89 -53.92
CA ALA A 754 13.14 18.70 -54.84
C ALA A 754 14.65 18.51 -54.57
N GLN A 755 15.51 19.16 -55.36
CA GLN A 755 16.96 19.11 -55.14
C GLN A 755 17.35 19.92 -53.89
N PRO A 756 18.32 19.44 -53.07
CA PRO A 756 18.80 20.18 -51.91
C PRO A 756 19.44 21.52 -52.26
N THR A 757 19.25 22.53 -51.43
CA THR A 757 19.90 23.86 -51.59
C THR A 757 21.20 24.00 -50.80
N ALA A 758 21.43 23.12 -49.83
CA ALA A 758 22.68 23.07 -49.05
C ALA A 758 22.98 21.62 -48.61
N PRO A 759 24.23 21.32 -48.19
CA PRO A 759 24.60 19.99 -47.69
C PRO A 759 23.65 19.46 -46.58
N PRO A 760 23.31 18.16 -46.60
CA PRO A 760 22.38 17.55 -45.66
C PRO A 760 23.05 17.22 -44.33
N CYS A 761 22.26 16.87 -43.31
CA CYS A 761 22.74 16.35 -42.04
C CYS A 761 22.13 14.98 -41.75
N ALA A 762 22.96 14.01 -41.37
CA ALA A 762 22.48 12.78 -40.75
C ALA A 762 22.06 13.11 -39.31
N TRP A 763 20.85 12.72 -38.91
CA TRP A 763 20.38 12.96 -37.55
C TRP A 763 19.53 11.78 -37.07
N ARG A 764 20.04 11.01 -36.10
CA ARG A 764 19.33 9.87 -35.49
C ARG A 764 18.69 8.90 -36.50
N GLY A 765 19.42 8.56 -37.57
CA GLY A 765 18.91 7.67 -38.63
C GLY A 765 17.99 8.33 -39.67
N HIS A 766 17.79 9.65 -39.57
CA HIS A 766 17.05 10.47 -40.52
C HIS A 766 18.00 11.30 -41.37
N ALA A 767 17.48 11.77 -42.50
CA ALA A 767 18.11 12.75 -43.36
C ALA A 767 17.44 14.11 -43.17
N ALA A 768 18.13 15.06 -42.54
CA ALA A 768 17.70 16.46 -42.49
C ALA A 768 18.29 17.21 -43.69
N VAL A 769 17.43 17.62 -44.63
CA VAL A 769 17.86 18.13 -45.93
C VAL A 769 17.21 19.50 -46.20
N PRO A 770 17.99 20.57 -46.35
CA PRO A 770 17.47 21.89 -46.67
C PRO A 770 17.08 21.97 -48.16
N ILE A 771 15.88 22.47 -48.42
CA ILE A 771 15.30 22.72 -49.74
C ILE A 771 14.64 24.11 -49.73
N GLY A 772 15.39 25.11 -50.20
CA GLY A 772 14.95 26.50 -50.18
C GLY A 772 14.73 26.96 -48.75
N ARG A 773 13.47 27.28 -48.40
CA ARG A 773 13.06 27.77 -47.07
C ARG A 773 12.64 26.67 -46.10
N ASP A 774 12.68 25.42 -46.54
CA ASP A 774 12.23 24.27 -45.77
C ASP A 774 13.41 23.35 -45.44
N VAL A 775 13.33 22.66 -44.30
CA VAL A 775 14.17 21.50 -44.01
C VAL A 775 13.28 20.27 -43.94
N HIS A 776 13.52 19.32 -44.84
CA HIS A 776 12.84 18.03 -44.85
C HIS A 776 13.64 17.04 -44.01
N VAL A 777 13.06 16.59 -42.90
CA VAL A 777 13.60 15.49 -42.09
C VAL A 777 12.94 14.21 -42.57
N ILE A 778 13.65 13.43 -43.38
CA ILE A 778 13.13 12.22 -44.04
C ILE A 778 13.61 10.97 -43.30
N GLY A 779 12.68 10.05 -43.06
CA GLY A 779 12.86 8.80 -42.34
C GLY A 779 11.55 8.36 -41.68
N ALA A 780 11.62 7.39 -40.77
CA ALA A 780 10.43 6.94 -40.03
C ALA A 780 9.89 8.09 -39.16
N HIS A 781 8.63 8.47 -39.33
CA HIS A 781 8.04 9.62 -38.63
C HIS A 781 8.74 10.97 -38.92
N GLY A 782 9.26 11.11 -40.14
CA GLY A 782 9.83 12.37 -40.63
C GLY A 782 8.85 13.55 -40.57
N PHE A 783 9.39 14.76 -40.64
CA PHE A 783 8.64 16.01 -40.58
C PHE A 783 9.30 17.09 -41.42
N VAL A 784 8.59 18.20 -41.66
CA VAL A 784 9.11 19.35 -42.41
C VAL A 784 9.14 20.58 -41.51
N VAL A 785 10.29 21.23 -41.45
CA VAL A 785 10.46 22.53 -40.81
C VAL A 785 10.34 23.59 -41.89
N ARG A 786 9.39 24.52 -41.73
CA ARG A 786 9.19 25.62 -42.67
C ARG A 786 9.70 26.92 -42.06
N GLY A 787 10.37 27.75 -42.86
CA GLY A 787 10.79 29.09 -42.46
C GLY A 787 10.46 30.16 -43.49
N GLU A 788 10.78 31.40 -43.13
CA GLU A 788 10.49 32.58 -43.96
C GLU A 788 11.65 32.92 -44.92
N ALA A 789 12.85 32.46 -44.61
CA ALA A 789 14.08 32.66 -45.38
C ALA A 789 14.76 31.31 -45.72
N ASP A 790 15.75 31.36 -46.61
CA ASP A 790 16.46 30.16 -47.05
C ASP A 790 17.20 29.48 -45.89
N MET A 791 17.14 28.15 -45.86
CA MET A 791 17.73 27.30 -44.83
C MET A 791 19.17 26.95 -45.17
N LEU A 792 20.03 27.08 -44.17
CA LEU A 792 21.42 26.64 -44.22
C LEU A 792 21.51 25.13 -43.94
N SER A 793 22.71 24.56 -44.09
CA SER A 793 22.98 23.18 -43.68
C SER A 793 22.58 22.97 -42.22
N PRO A 794 21.68 22.01 -41.93
CA PRO A 794 21.34 21.64 -40.56
C PRO A 794 22.55 21.05 -39.86
N VAL A 795 22.54 21.11 -38.53
CA VAL A 795 23.67 20.64 -37.70
C VAL A 795 23.15 19.78 -36.57
N ASP A 796 23.81 18.66 -36.32
CA ASP A 796 23.63 17.89 -35.08
C ASP A 796 24.48 18.52 -33.96
N VAL A 797 23.83 19.03 -32.93
CA VAL A 797 24.46 19.64 -31.75
C VAL A 797 24.07 18.80 -30.53
N ASP A 798 24.98 17.93 -30.10
CA ASP A 798 24.76 17.04 -28.95
C ASP A 798 23.44 16.24 -29.05
N GLY A 799 23.17 15.69 -30.23
CA GLY A 799 21.97 14.92 -30.53
C GLY A 799 20.75 15.77 -30.90
N HIS A 800 20.78 17.09 -30.75
CA HIS A 800 19.70 17.99 -31.17
C HIS A 800 19.89 18.40 -32.61
N LEU A 801 18.81 18.41 -33.39
CA LEU A 801 18.84 18.96 -34.74
C LEU A 801 18.67 20.48 -34.67
N ALA A 802 19.71 21.21 -35.07
CA ALA A 802 19.66 22.64 -35.27
C ALA A 802 19.35 22.97 -36.73
N VAL A 803 18.25 23.69 -36.94
CA VAL A 803 17.87 24.27 -38.22
C VAL A 803 18.05 25.78 -38.15
N VAL A 804 18.77 26.33 -39.13
CA VAL A 804 19.19 27.74 -39.15
C VAL A 804 18.85 28.35 -40.50
N SER A 805 18.20 29.50 -40.51
CA SER A 805 17.98 30.30 -41.72
C SER A 805 19.08 31.36 -41.91
N VAL A 806 19.23 31.84 -43.15
CA VAL A 806 20.23 32.85 -43.54
C VAL A 806 20.12 34.18 -42.78
N ASP A 807 18.94 34.52 -42.27
CA ASP A 807 18.64 35.73 -41.49
C ASP A 807 18.79 35.52 -39.97
N GLY A 808 19.20 34.34 -39.53
CA GLY A 808 19.59 34.06 -38.15
C GLY A 808 18.50 33.49 -37.26
N HIS A 809 17.35 33.08 -37.80
CA HIS A 809 16.39 32.29 -37.03
C HIS A 809 16.88 30.87 -36.82
N VAL A 810 16.77 30.39 -35.59
CA VAL A 810 17.20 29.06 -35.17
C VAL A 810 16.04 28.32 -34.53
N ALA A 811 15.85 27.07 -34.95
CA ALA A 811 14.98 26.11 -34.29
C ALA A 811 15.79 24.88 -33.89
N LEU A 812 15.68 24.49 -32.63
CA LEU A 812 16.36 23.32 -32.06
C LEU A 812 15.33 22.22 -31.79
N TYR A 813 15.57 21.02 -32.29
CA TYR A 813 14.70 19.87 -32.07
C TYR A 813 15.43 18.81 -31.24
N ALA A 814 14.79 18.41 -30.14
CA ALA A 814 15.27 17.33 -29.30
C ALA A 814 15.18 15.97 -30.06
N PRO A 815 16.03 14.99 -29.68
CA PRO A 815 16.07 13.65 -30.26
C PRO A 815 14.72 12.95 -30.43
#